data_AF-A0A0M4ERN7-F1
#
_entry.id   AF-A0A0M4ERN7-F1
#
_cell.length_a   1.000
_cell.length_b   1.000
_cell.length_c   1.000
_cell.angle_alpha   90.00
_cell.angle_beta   90.00
_cell.angle_gamma   90.00
#
_symmetry.space_group_name_H-M   'P 1'
#
loop_
_entity.id
_entity.type
_entity.pdbx_description
1 polymer ?
#
loop_
_entity_poly.entity_id
_entity_poly.type
_entity_poly.pdbx_seq_one_letter_code
_entity_poly.pdbx_strand_id
1 'polypeptide(L)'
;MGQPKMNRVLKSISIHHKLALLAALFWALLFGKANAFPPTQSPNESLVYSHEQLQAFKRFDDEQPARAAGRSFLCVPLFRSFNLQLAADVQLAADETLAVTGDHPSLGAWSLDKALPMRALNKQRSKWFLRQWICASHRVYYRYLIYALNAAGERVLRQWEAQQVPRMLQTYEAYRAPGVDLYGEAHARAVGGGVQLERGWLQREYVIELKFCWPEHIYLSGYNSKATQLRLKLSSLSLLNDARIEVSRFGYNRSSFRAQRQQGVDYSAGSILIYRISQSLDVANAFRLNIYNKQQQLPLGEIYIWPNQLQGSRGILQLPIVSNLQQLVGELTLPYLIIKPLSRRTSGFSLRVSFQRYWPSNWPTLDVGQRGLGDNSIADYLAVARAKGDMVQLDVQLTRDYVPIVWQGFGFYSSELPSSQSIVNELELRYVLIRELSYAQLKSSRVFLRKRWTLQEHTQLNVRDIKEHRRLFPKLAEVYAALPPTLGLIVEVKWPQLMANGKLESMQTLNKNLYVDSIIETTARYGCGRPLIFASFDADICSMLRLKQSAFPVLFISAGRTDIWQQYMDLRTQSYLQALNFAQSAELLGTALHVQNFMQQRQQRRLLELSLDLPQALFVWGSELSSAQLQDQFRALDVSGLIYEQMDRVGPSSWKRASLFAAPQLQEIFGQQCVAIGNSTTMPNAKPTKPTVWPKMR
;
A
#
# COMPACT_ATOMS: atom_id res chain seq x y z
N MET A 1 -40.96 62.86 21.72
CA MET A 1 -40.08 63.42 22.78
C MET A 1 -38.77 62.63 22.73
N GLY A 2 -37.58 63.20 22.52
CA GLY A 2 -37.23 64.56 22.09
C GLY A 2 -36.04 64.53 21.12
N GLN A 3 -35.88 65.60 20.36
CA GLN A 3 -34.76 65.92 19.45
C GLN A 3 -33.86 66.99 20.16
N PRO A 4 -32.83 67.64 19.56
CA PRO A 4 -32.05 67.40 18.32
C PRO A 4 -30.52 67.68 18.47
N LYS A 5 -29.83 67.84 17.31
CA LYS A 5 -28.59 68.62 16.97
C LYS A 5 -27.30 67.78 16.79
N MET A 6 -26.52 67.80 15.70
CA MET A 6 -26.22 68.69 14.52
C MET A 6 -24.85 69.41 14.64
N ASN A 7 -24.03 69.35 13.56
CA ASN A 7 -22.83 70.16 13.26
C ASN A 7 -21.53 69.85 14.07
N ARG A 8 -20.28 70.05 13.58
CA ARG A 8 -19.71 70.59 12.31
C ARG A 8 -18.18 70.35 12.18
N VAL A 9 -17.66 70.50 10.94
CA VAL A 9 -16.36 71.14 10.54
C VAL A 9 -15.01 70.39 10.55
N LEU A 10 -14.28 70.65 9.45
CA LEU A 10 -12.91 70.29 9.03
C LEU A 10 -11.75 70.92 9.84
N LYS A 11 -10.57 70.27 9.78
CA LYS A 11 -9.18 70.77 9.58
C LYS A 11 -8.22 69.60 9.88
N SER A 12 -7.36 69.05 9.02
CA SER A 12 -6.30 69.56 8.11
C SER A 12 -4.97 69.91 8.80
N ILE A 13 -3.83 69.53 8.17
CA ILE A 13 -2.43 69.99 8.40
C ILE A 13 -1.73 69.35 9.64
N SER A 14 -0.44 68.94 9.66
CA SER A 14 0.62 68.64 8.67
C SER A 14 1.88 68.13 9.44
N ILE A 15 3.10 68.19 8.86
CA ILE A 15 4.46 68.16 9.48
C ILE A 15 5.01 66.75 9.81
N HIS A 16 6.23 66.30 9.44
CA HIS A 16 7.36 66.80 8.59
C HIS A 16 7.72 65.75 7.50
N HIS A 17 8.55 65.91 6.45
CA HIS A 17 9.49 66.94 5.94
C HIS A 17 10.94 67.04 6.47
N LYS A 18 11.84 66.14 5.99
CA LYS A 18 13.13 66.36 5.23
C LYS A 18 14.21 65.29 5.60
N LEU A 19 15.30 65.00 4.86
CA LEU A 19 16.07 65.59 3.75
C LEU A 19 16.25 64.54 2.61
N ALA A 20 16.35 64.80 1.30
CA ALA A 20 17.08 65.79 0.50
C ALA A 20 18.57 65.46 0.24
N LEU A 21 18.94 65.20 -1.03
CA LEU A 21 20.12 65.74 -1.75
C LEU A 21 20.23 65.18 -3.21
N LEU A 22 20.07 66.09 -4.20
CA LEU A 22 20.70 66.13 -5.55
C LEU A 22 20.49 64.96 -6.56
N ALA A 23 20.53 65.14 -7.89
CA ALA A 23 20.32 66.27 -8.82
C ALA A 23 20.25 65.64 -10.24
N ALA A 24 19.17 65.80 -11.02
CA ALA A 24 18.86 66.93 -11.91
C ALA A 24 19.81 67.10 -13.13
N LEU A 25 19.27 66.80 -14.32
CA LEU A 25 19.55 67.45 -15.63
C LEU A 25 18.50 66.92 -16.64
N PHE A 26 17.29 67.48 -16.70
CA PHE A 26 16.84 68.65 -17.47
C PHE A 26 16.86 68.51 -19.01
N TRP A 27 15.66 68.66 -19.59
CA TRP A 27 15.31 69.18 -20.93
C TRP A 27 16.21 68.94 -22.15
N ALA A 28 15.60 68.31 -23.16
CA ALA A 28 15.04 69.03 -24.31
C ALA A 28 13.68 68.36 -24.67
N LEU A 29 12.57 69.03 -25.01
CA LEU A 29 12.35 70.05 -26.05
C LEU A 29 12.76 69.50 -27.44
N LEU A 30 12.00 69.58 -28.53
CA LEU A 30 10.69 70.19 -28.81
C LEU A 30 10.22 69.74 -30.21
N PHE A 31 8.90 69.67 -30.45
CA PHE A 31 8.23 69.58 -31.78
C PHE A 31 8.56 68.35 -32.69
N GLY A 32 7.63 67.85 -33.50
CA GLY A 32 6.20 68.14 -33.61
C GLY A 32 5.55 67.54 -34.87
N LYS A 33 4.20 67.52 -34.89
CA LYS A 33 3.27 67.59 -36.06
C LYS A 33 3.43 66.58 -37.24
N ALA A 34 2.40 66.22 -38.02
CA ALA A 34 0.94 66.16 -37.88
C ALA A 34 0.35 65.45 -39.14
N ASN A 35 -0.87 64.89 -39.03
CA ASN A 35 -1.85 64.60 -40.10
C ASN A 35 -1.46 63.83 -41.39
N ALA A 36 -2.14 62.68 -41.62
CA ALA A 36 -2.87 62.39 -42.88
C ALA A 36 -3.85 61.20 -42.71
N PHE A 37 -4.97 61.21 -43.44
CA PHE A 37 -5.97 60.13 -43.52
C PHE A 37 -5.64 59.16 -44.71
N PRO A 38 -6.38 58.06 -44.97
CA PRO A 38 -5.79 56.77 -45.35
C PRO A 38 -5.87 56.46 -46.85
N PRO A 39 -5.32 55.31 -47.28
CA PRO A 39 -5.93 54.51 -48.33
C PRO A 39 -6.41 53.13 -47.82
N THR A 40 -7.26 52.52 -48.64
CA THR A 40 -8.08 51.35 -48.36
C THR A 40 -7.45 50.03 -48.82
N GLN A 41 -8.13 48.94 -48.46
CA GLN A 41 -8.03 47.56 -48.99
C GLN A 41 -7.14 46.57 -48.22
N SER A 42 -7.60 45.32 -48.27
CA SER A 42 -7.39 44.21 -47.34
C SER A 42 -6.90 42.96 -48.11
N PRO A 43 -6.90 41.75 -47.51
CA PRO A 43 -6.15 41.31 -46.34
C PRO A 43 -5.25 40.11 -46.69
N ASN A 44 -4.15 39.90 -45.94
CA ASN A 44 -3.62 38.56 -45.62
C ASN A 44 -2.33 38.69 -44.80
N GLU A 45 -2.40 38.38 -43.50
CA GLU A 45 -1.42 37.52 -42.82
C GLU A 45 -1.86 37.30 -41.36
N SER A 46 -2.36 36.10 -41.08
CA SER A 46 -2.69 35.68 -39.72
C SER A 46 -1.42 35.26 -38.98
N LEU A 47 -0.75 36.21 -38.34
CA LEU A 47 0.29 35.90 -37.34
C LEU A 47 -0.37 35.42 -36.03
N VAL A 48 -0.66 34.11 -35.96
CA VAL A 48 -1.46 33.47 -34.89
C VAL A 48 -0.67 33.21 -33.59
N TYR A 49 0.24 34.09 -33.16
CA TYR A 49 0.93 33.93 -31.86
C TYR A 49 1.18 35.25 -31.12
N SER A 50 0.84 35.28 -29.83
CA SER A 50 1.18 36.38 -28.92
C SER A 50 2.60 36.24 -28.35
N HIS A 51 3.18 37.34 -27.89
CA HIS A 51 4.56 37.34 -27.36
C HIS A 51 4.71 36.46 -26.10
N GLU A 52 3.66 36.32 -25.29
CA GLU A 52 3.63 35.39 -24.14
C GLU A 52 3.67 33.91 -24.57
N GLN A 53 3.00 33.56 -25.67
CA GLN A 53 3.06 32.21 -26.22
C GLN A 53 4.48 31.89 -26.68
N LEU A 54 5.16 32.85 -27.34
CA LEU A 54 6.57 32.71 -27.74
C LEU A 54 7.53 32.54 -26.54
N GLN A 55 7.26 33.19 -25.40
CA GLN A 55 8.08 33.02 -24.19
C GLN A 55 7.88 31.65 -23.51
N ALA A 56 6.73 30.99 -23.69
CA ALA A 56 6.52 29.63 -23.21
C ALA A 56 7.39 28.59 -23.94
N PHE A 57 7.75 28.83 -25.21
CA PHE A 57 8.62 27.93 -25.98
C PHE A 57 10.10 28.00 -25.54
N LYS A 58 10.60 29.17 -25.14
CA LYS A 58 12.01 29.33 -24.72
C LYS A 58 12.44 28.47 -23.52
N ARG A 59 11.50 27.96 -22.71
CA ARG A 59 11.82 27.08 -21.58
C ARG A 59 12.10 25.62 -21.95
N PHE A 60 11.99 25.22 -23.22
CA PHE A 60 12.21 23.84 -23.65
C PHE A 60 13.64 23.52 -24.11
N ASP A 61 14.44 24.52 -24.50
CA ASP A 61 15.77 24.30 -25.07
C ASP A 61 16.95 24.53 -24.09
N ASP A 62 16.75 25.34 -23.04
CA ASP A 62 17.87 25.93 -22.26
C ASP A 62 18.28 25.18 -20.95
N GLU A 63 17.90 23.91 -20.74
CA GLU A 63 18.40 23.12 -19.60
C GLU A 63 19.23 21.87 -20.03
N GLN A 64 20.56 22.05 -19.91
CA GLN A 64 21.67 21.07 -19.91
C GLN A 64 22.36 20.69 -21.25
N PRO A 65 23.64 21.09 -21.44
CA PRO A 65 24.52 20.53 -22.47
C PRO A 65 25.17 19.22 -22.00
N ALA A 66 24.39 18.15 -21.86
CA ALA A 66 24.93 16.79 -21.70
C ALA A 66 25.17 16.17 -23.09
N ARG A 67 26.39 15.66 -23.36
CA ARG A 67 26.75 15.01 -24.64
C ARG A 67 25.93 13.74 -24.89
N ALA A 68 24.78 13.88 -25.54
CA ALA A 68 23.94 12.76 -25.97
C ALA A 68 24.20 12.40 -27.44
N ALA A 69 24.83 11.25 -27.67
CA ALA A 69 24.94 10.69 -29.02
C ALA A 69 23.61 10.05 -29.44
N GLY A 70 22.86 10.69 -30.34
CA GLY A 70 21.74 10.05 -31.05
C GLY A 70 20.52 10.94 -31.30
N ARG A 71 20.52 11.63 -32.45
CA ARG A 71 19.36 12.29 -33.10
C ARG A 71 18.52 13.22 -32.20
N SER A 72 18.71 14.53 -32.37
CA SER A 72 17.75 15.54 -31.93
C SER A 72 16.43 15.38 -32.70
N PHE A 73 15.44 14.72 -32.10
CA PHE A 73 14.11 14.57 -32.69
C PHE A 73 13.30 15.85 -32.46
N LEU A 74 12.87 16.51 -33.54
CA LEU A 74 12.07 17.72 -33.45
C LEU A 74 10.74 17.41 -32.73
N CYS A 75 10.43 18.16 -31.67
CA CYS A 75 9.14 18.02 -31.00
C CYS A 75 8.07 18.81 -31.76
N VAL A 76 7.12 18.11 -32.38
CA VAL A 76 5.96 18.77 -33.02
C VAL A 76 4.86 18.94 -31.96
N PRO A 77 4.53 20.18 -31.53
CA PRO A 77 3.52 20.41 -30.51
C PRO A 77 2.12 20.14 -31.09
N LEU A 78 1.34 19.32 -30.39
CA LEU A 78 -0.02 18.97 -30.77
C LEU A 78 -0.97 19.12 -29.59
N PHE A 79 -2.14 19.70 -29.85
CA PHE A 79 -3.24 19.67 -28.90
C PHE A 79 -3.89 18.29 -28.86
N ARG A 80 -3.84 17.63 -27.71
CA ARG A 80 -4.65 16.44 -27.44
C ARG A 80 -5.81 16.78 -26.50
N SER A 81 -7.00 16.30 -26.86
CA SER A 81 -8.13 16.22 -25.95
C SER A 81 -8.20 14.82 -25.32
N PHE A 82 -8.40 14.78 -24.02
CA PHE A 82 -8.68 13.61 -23.21
C PHE A 82 -10.14 13.71 -22.78
N ASN A 83 -11.00 12.87 -23.36
CA ASN A 83 -12.41 12.77 -23.01
C ASN A 83 -12.58 11.50 -22.17
N LEU A 84 -13.15 11.64 -20.96
CA LEU A 84 -13.34 10.52 -20.03
C LEU A 84 -14.81 10.43 -19.62
N GLN A 85 -15.33 9.21 -19.55
CA GLN A 85 -16.63 8.91 -18.97
C GLN A 85 -16.44 7.99 -17.75
N LEU A 86 -17.22 8.24 -16.69
CA LEU A 86 -17.34 7.34 -15.55
C LEU A 86 -18.38 6.25 -15.83
N ALA A 87 -18.12 5.04 -15.35
CA ALA A 87 -19.12 3.98 -15.28
C ALA A 87 -20.24 4.34 -14.28
N ALA A 88 -21.44 3.76 -14.44
CA ALA A 88 -22.64 4.17 -13.71
C ALA A 88 -22.58 3.90 -12.19
N ASP A 89 -21.71 2.99 -11.77
CA ASP A 89 -21.42 2.62 -10.38
C ASP A 89 -20.35 3.51 -9.71
N VAL A 90 -19.59 4.28 -10.51
CA VAL A 90 -18.54 5.19 -10.01
C VAL A 90 -19.14 6.58 -9.76
N GLN A 91 -19.40 6.89 -8.49
CA GLN A 91 -19.83 8.22 -8.05
C GLN A 91 -18.71 8.90 -7.25
N LEU A 92 -18.29 10.08 -7.72
CA LEU A 92 -17.32 10.94 -7.04
C LEU A 92 -17.95 11.62 -5.82
N ALA A 93 -17.22 11.64 -4.71
CA ALA A 93 -17.55 12.54 -3.59
C ALA A 93 -17.43 14.02 -4.01
N ALA A 94 -18.02 14.93 -3.22
CA ALA A 94 -18.07 16.35 -3.55
C ALA A 94 -16.66 17.00 -3.64
N ASP A 95 -15.74 16.53 -2.81
CA ASP A 95 -14.32 16.92 -2.70
C ASP A 95 -13.39 16.20 -3.70
N GLU A 96 -13.82 15.08 -4.27
CA GLU A 96 -13.02 14.28 -5.19
C GLU A 96 -13.00 14.87 -6.60
N THR A 97 -11.83 14.89 -7.25
CA THR A 97 -11.58 15.45 -8.58
C THR A 97 -10.82 14.45 -9.46
N LEU A 98 -11.21 14.34 -10.74
CA LEU A 98 -10.51 13.54 -11.74
C LEU A 98 -9.31 14.29 -12.33
N ALA A 99 -8.22 13.56 -12.56
CA ALA A 99 -7.01 14.06 -13.22
C ALA A 99 -6.39 13.05 -14.19
N VAL A 100 -5.53 13.55 -15.07
CA VAL A 100 -4.65 12.78 -15.94
C VAL A 100 -3.22 12.86 -15.42
N THR A 101 -2.50 11.74 -15.42
CA THR A 101 -1.04 11.73 -15.29
C THR A 101 -0.41 10.86 -16.37
N GLY A 102 0.84 11.11 -16.75
CA GLY A 102 1.53 10.34 -17.78
C GLY A 102 3.04 10.56 -17.78
N ASP A 103 3.73 9.92 -18.72
CA ASP A 103 5.19 10.00 -18.88
C ASP A 103 5.67 11.33 -19.44
N HIS A 104 4.89 11.94 -20.34
CA HIS A 104 5.17 13.24 -20.91
C HIS A 104 5.27 14.32 -19.80
N PRO A 105 6.25 15.23 -19.83
CA PRO A 105 6.43 16.24 -18.77
C PRO A 105 5.19 17.13 -18.54
N SER A 106 4.46 17.48 -19.62
CA SER A 106 3.21 18.24 -19.51
C SER A 106 2.05 17.44 -18.88
N LEU A 107 2.12 16.11 -18.85
CA LEU A 107 1.18 15.23 -18.12
C LEU A 107 1.68 14.89 -16.71
N GLY A 108 2.67 15.62 -16.19
CA GLY A 108 3.07 15.55 -14.79
C GLY A 108 4.00 14.39 -14.42
N ALA A 109 4.60 13.68 -15.38
CA ALA A 109 5.66 12.69 -15.16
C ALA A 109 5.33 11.65 -14.05
N TRP A 110 4.14 11.05 -14.12
CA TRP A 110 3.61 10.05 -13.16
C TRP A 110 3.50 10.51 -11.69
N SER A 111 3.50 11.82 -11.43
CA SER A 111 3.40 12.39 -10.09
C SER A 111 1.98 12.88 -9.78
N LEU A 112 1.45 12.53 -8.61
CA LEU A 112 0.16 13.03 -8.11
C LEU A 112 0.12 14.56 -8.06
N ASP A 113 1.21 15.19 -7.62
CA ASP A 113 1.32 16.64 -7.42
C ASP A 113 1.31 17.41 -8.75
N LYS A 114 1.80 16.78 -9.81
CA LYS A 114 1.88 17.37 -11.15
C LYS A 114 0.77 16.88 -12.10
N ALA A 115 -0.11 15.98 -11.66
CA ALA A 115 -1.24 15.51 -12.45
C ALA A 115 -2.15 16.69 -12.89
N LEU A 116 -2.76 16.59 -14.05
CA LEU A 116 -3.59 17.65 -14.62
C LEU A 116 -5.07 17.43 -14.26
N PRO A 117 -5.73 18.33 -13.51
CA PRO A 117 -7.15 18.20 -13.20
C PRO A 117 -8.00 18.36 -14.47
N MET A 118 -8.97 17.46 -14.63
CA MET A 118 -9.95 17.51 -15.70
C MET A 118 -11.12 18.44 -15.33
N ARG A 119 -11.88 18.89 -16.32
CA ARG A 119 -13.11 19.67 -16.15
C ARG A 119 -14.34 18.79 -16.36
N ALA A 120 -15.31 18.83 -15.46
CA ALA A 120 -16.58 18.14 -15.64
C ALA A 120 -17.41 18.84 -16.73
N LEU A 121 -18.02 18.06 -17.62
CA LEU A 121 -18.87 18.53 -18.72
C LEU A 121 -20.36 18.52 -18.37
N ASN A 122 -20.75 17.88 -17.26
CA ASN A 122 -22.15 17.76 -16.84
C ASN A 122 -22.33 17.87 -15.32
N LYS A 123 -23.53 18.25 -14.88
CA LYS A 123 -23.88 18.40 -13.45
C LYS A 123 -23.73 17.10 -12.65
N GLN A 124 -23.95 15.95 -13.29
CA GLN A 124 -23.79 14.62 -12.69
C GLN A 124 -22.31 14.21 -12.54
N ARG A 125 -21.35 15.02 -13.04
CA ARG A 125 -19.91 14.77 -12.95
C ARG A 125 -19.50 13.39 -13.48
N SER A 126 -20.18 12.91 -14.53
CA SER A 126 -19.93 11.61 -15.16
C SER A 126 -19.20 11.70 -16.51
N LYS A 127 -19.09 12.90 -17.09
CA LYS A 127 -18.30 13.17 -18.30
C LYS A 127 -17.27 14.27 -18.02
N TRP A 128 -16.04 14.06 -18.46
CA TRP A 128 -14.88 14.88 -18.12
C TRP A 128 -13.99 15.15 -19.33
N PHE A 129 -13.32 16.29 -19.29
CA PHE A 129 -12.52 16.82 -20.40
C PHE A 129 -11.23 17.48 -19.93
N LEU A 130 -10.14 17.22 -20.63
CA LEU A 130 -8.89 17.98 -20.54
C LEU A 130 -8.33 18.19 -21.94
N ARG A 131 -7.79 19.37 -22.22
CA ARG A 131 -7.03 19.67 -23.44
C ARG A 131 -5.63 20.10 -23.06
N GLN A 132 -4.63 19.38 -23.56
CA GLN A 132 -3.23 19.58 -23.20
C GLN A 132 -2.33 19.51 -24.44
N TRP A 133 -1.28 20.34 -24.46
CA TRP A 133 -0.19 20.24 -25.42
C TRP A 133 0.72 19.04 -25.10
N ILE A 134 0.93 18.17 -26.08
CA ILE A 134 1.84 17.02 -26.03
C ILE A 134 2.72 16.98 -27.29
N CYS A 135 3.84 16.26 -27.22
CA CYS A 135 4.74 16.05 -28.35
C CYS A 135 4.23 14.94 -29.27
N ALA A 136 3.88 15.24 -30.53
CA ALA A 136 3.30 14.26 -31.47
C ALA A 136 4.32 13.28 -32.07
N SER A 137 5.62 13.58 -31.98
CA SER A 137 6.70 12.70 -32.47
C SER A 137 6.99 11.51 -31.55
N HIS A 138 6.37 11.44 -30.37
CA HIS A 138 6.59 10.37 -29.39
C HIS A 138 5.28 9.64 -29.05
N ARG A 139 5.40 8.38 -28.63
CA ARG A 139 4.31 7.69 -27.92
C ARG A 139 4.18 8.32 -26.53
N VAL A 140 2.94 8.54 -26.09
CA VAL A 140 2.64 9.08 -24.77
C VAL A 140 1.86 8.04 -23.98
N TYR A 141 2.33 7.74 -22.78
CA TYR A 141 1.66 6.82 -21.85
C TYR A 141 1.00 7.60 -20.73
N TYR A 142 -0.23 7.25 -20.37
CA TYR A 142 -1.04 7.99 -19.40
C TYR A 142 -2.03 7.10 -18.63
N ARG A 143 -2.57 7.65 -17.55
CA ARG A 143 -3.61 7.06 -16.69
C ARG A 143 -4.53 8.14 -16.14
N TYR A 144 -5.75 7.76 -15.84
CA TYR A 144 -6.68 8.58 -15.07
C TYR A 144 -6.60 8.25 -13.57
N LEU A 145 -6.84 9.24 -12.72
CA LEU A 145 -6.88 9.11 -11.27
C LEU A 145 -7.91 10.03 -10.62
N ILE A 146 -8.38 9.64 -9.45
CA ILE A 146 -9.26 10.42 -8.57
C ILE A 146 -8.44 10.82 -7.34
N TYR A 147 -8.41 12.12 -7.04
CA TYR A 147 -7.77 12.69 -5.85
C TYR A 147 -8.73 13.64 -5.12
N ALA A 148 -8.52 13.83 -3.82
CA ALA A 148 -9.16 14.90 -3.04
C ALA A 148 -8.10 15.90 -2.57
N LEU A 149 -8.49 17.09 -2.13
CA LEU A 149 -7.61 18.01 -1.42
C LEU A 149 -7.76 17.81 0.09
N ASN A 150 -6.66 17.76 0.83
CA ASN A 150 -6.69 17.83 2.29
C ASN A 150 -6.87 19.29 2.76
N ALA A 151 -7.02 19.50 4.08
CA ALA A 151 -7.18 20.83 4.67
C ALA A 151 -6.01 21.80 4.35
N ALA A 152 -4.81 21.28 4.09
CA ALA A 152 -3.63 22.05 3.68
C ALA A 152 -3.59 22.35 2.16
N GLY A 153 -4.62 22.00 1.39
CA GLY A 153 -4.68 22.17 -0.06
C GLY A 153 -3.79 21.20 -0.85
N GLU A 154 -3.22 20.18 -0.19
CA GLU A 154 -2.41 19.17 -0.84
C GLU A 154 -3.27 18.03 -1.40
N ARG A 155 -2.80 17.39 -2.48
CA ARG A 155 -3.53 16.31 -3.14
C ARG A 155 -3.36 14.98 -2.40
N VAL A 156 -4.47 14.26 -2.20
CA VAL A 156 -4.51 12.91 -1.65
C VAL A 156 -5.13 11.97 -2.67
N LEU A 157 -4.37 10.93 -3.07
CA LEU A 157 -4.85 9.92 -4.00
C LEU A 157 -5.97 9.07 -3.37
N ARG A 158 -7.15 9.05 -4.00
CA ARG A 158 -8.27 8.21 -3.57
C ARG A 158 -8.33 6.91 -4.36
N GLN A 159 -8.28 6.99 -5.70
CA GLN A 159 -8.34 5.84 -6.60
C GLN A 159 -7.60 6.12 -7.91
N TRP A 160 -7.14 5.09 -8.61
CA TRP A 160 -6.51 5.24 -9.94
C TRP A 160 -6.58 3.97 -10.79
N GLU A 161 -6.32 4.14 -12.09
CA GLU A 161 -6.18 3.08 -13.08
C GLU A 161 -4.86 2.31 -12.89
N ALA A 162 -4.92 1.09 -12.37
CA ALA A 162 -3.74 0.36 -11.87
C ALA A 162 -3.34 -0.88 -12.70
N GLN A 163 -3.85 -0.99 -13.94
CA GLN A 163 -3.44 -2.01 -14.92
C GLN A 163 -1.93 -2.05 -15.10
N GLN A 164 -1.34 -3.21 -15.39
CA GLN A 164 0.11 -3.30 -15.67
C GLN A 164 0.55 -2.39 -16.82
N VAL A 165 -0.23 -2.37 -17.90
CA VAL A 165 0.05 -1.55 -19.07
C VAL A 165 -0.79 -0.27 -18.99
N PRO A 166 -0.18 0.94 -18.89
CA PRO A 166 -0.91 2.20 -18.94
C PRO A 166 -1.59 2.41 -20.30
N ARG A 167 -2.53 3.35 -20.38
CA ARG A 167 -3.07 3.80 -21.66
C ARG A 167 -1.95 4.40 -22.51
N MET A 168 -2.05 4.28 -23.82
CA MET A 168 -1.03 4.73 -24.75
C MET A 168 -1.68 5.46 -25.93
N LEU A 169 -1.14 6.62 -26.30
CA LEU A 169 -1.39 7.26 -27.57
C LEU A 169 -0.26 6.85 -28.54
N GLN A 170 -0.60 6.14 -29.62
CA GLN A 170 0.32 5.97 -30.74
C GLN A 170 0.53 7.30 -31.45
N THR A 171 1.69 7.47 -32.09
CA THR A 171 2.02 8.66 -32.90
C THR A 171 0.99 8.92 -34.00
N TYR A 172 0.40 7.88 -34.61
CA TYR A 172 -0.67 8.05 -35.62
C TYR A 172 -2.06 8.34 -35.00
N GLU A 173 -2.30 7.98 -33.73
CA GLU A 173 -3.57 8.23 -33.03
C GLU A 173 -3.67 9.66 -32.50
N ALA A 174 -2.52 10.32 -32.36
CA ALA A 174 -2.41 11.74 -32.06
C ALA A 174 -3.25 12.57 -33.06
N TYR A 175 -3.19 12.23 -34.35
CA TYR A 175 -3.89 12.91 -35.45
C TYR A 175 -5.34 12.44 -35.69
N ARG A 176 -5.85 11.48 -34.90
CA ARG A 176 -7.24 11.01 -35.01
C ARG A 176 -8.16 11.82 -34.08
N ALA A 177 -9.44 11.91 -34.46
CA ALA A 177 -10.47 12.46 -33.59
C ALA A 177 -10.43 11.77 -32.20
N PRO A 178 -10.46 12.54 -31.10
CA PRO A 178 -10.33 11.97 -29.76
C PRO A 178 -11.59 11.18 -29.41
N GLY A 179 -11.44 9.88 -29.16
CA GLY A 179 -12.50 9.03 -28.63
C GLY A 179 -12.89 9.42 -27.19
N VAL A 180 -13.72 8.58 -26.56
CA VAL A 180 -14.07 8.70 -25.14
C VAL A 180 -13.52 7.47 -24.42
N ASP A 181 -12.62 7.70 -23.46
CA ASP A 181 -12.15 6.66 -22.55
C ASP A 181 -13.24 6.35 -21.50
N LEU A 182 -13.40 5.09 -21.10
CA LEU A 182 -14.15 4.70 -19.91
C LEU A 182 -13.18 4.54 -18.72
N TYR A 183 -13.42 5.23 -17.62
CA TYR A 183 -12.54 5.21 -16.45
C TYR A 183 -12.41 3.80 -15.85
N GLY A 184 -11.16 3.36 -15.63
CA GLY A 184 -10.86 2.04 -15.12
C GLY A 184 -10.80 0.94 -16.16
N GLU A 185 -11.32 1.15 -17.38
CA GLU A 185 -11.21 0.18 -18.47
C GLU A 185 -9.74 0.03 -18.91
N ALA A 186 -9.29 -1.21 -19.02
CA ALA A 186 -7.93 -1.51 -19.42
C ALA A 186 -7.69 -1.15 -20.90
N HIS A 187 -6.51 -0.61 -21.18
CA HIS A 187 -6.07 -0.36 -22.54
C HIS A 187 -6.14 -1.65 -23.39
N ALA A 188 -6.49 -1.57 -24.67
CA ALA A 188 -6.72 -2.72 -25.55
C ALA A 188 -5.53 -3.69 -25.74
N ARG A 189 -4.34 -3.36 -25.19
CA ARG A 189 -3.15 -4.22 -25.16
C ARG A 189 -2.67 -4.57 -23.75
N ALA A 190 -3.49 -4.30 -22.72
CA ALA A 190 -3.17 -4.64 -21.34
C ALA A 190 -3.41 -6.13 -21.08
N VAL A 191 -2.46 -6.77 -20.41
CA VAL A 191 -2.59 -8.17 -19.96
C VAL A 191 -3.75 -8.28 -18.97
N GLY A 192 -4.66 -9.21 -19.20
CA GLY A 192 -5.86 -9.44 -18.37
C GLY A 192 -7.12 -8.68 -18.81
N GLY A 193 -6.98 -7.53 -19.50
CA GLY A 193 -8.12 -6.72 -19.92
C GLY A 193 -8.99 -6.21 -18.75
N GLY A 194 -10.29 -5.98 -19.01
CA GLY A 194 -11.29 -5.69 -17.98
C GLY A 194 -11.17 -4.32 -17.32
N VAL A 195 -11.76 -4.17 -16.12
CA VAL A 195 -11.72 -2.94 -15.32
C VAL A 195 -10.80 -3.14 -14.11
N GLN A 196 -9.75 -2.32 -13.96
CA GLN A 196 -8.79 -2.43 -12.84
C GLN A 196 -8.53 -1.07 -12.17
N LEU A 197 -9.24 -0.85 -11.07
CA LEU A 197 -9.12 0.32 -10.21
C LEU A 197 -8.56 -0.07 -8.84
N GLU A 198 -7.58 0.68 -8.33
CA GLU A 198 -6.98 0.48 -7.00
C GLU A 198 -7.09 1.75 -6.16
N ARG A 199 -7.26 1.60 -4.84
CA ARG A 199 -7.13 2.73 -3.91
C ARG A 199 -5.68 3.17 -3.81
N GLY A 200 -5.50 4.46 -3.53
CA GLY A 200 -4.19 5.01 -3.21
C GLY A 200 -3.53 4.39 -1.97
N TRP A 201 -2.30 4.80 -1.73
CA TRP A 201 -1.53 4.55 -0.51
C TRP A 201 -1.37 5.85 0.28
N LEU A 202 -1.00 5.75 1.55
CA LEU A 202 -0.83 6.89 2.44
C LEU A 202 0.42 7.70 2.08
N GLN A 203 0.20 8.99 1.83
CA GLN A 203 1.26 9.96 1.52
C GLN A 203 1.19 11.20 2.44
N ARG A 204 -0.02 11.69 2.71
CA ARG A 204 -0.32 12.96 3.43
C ARG A 204 -1.45 12.86 4.45
N GLU A 205 -1.99 11.65 4.61
CA GLU A 205 -2.98 11.32 5.63
C GLU A 205 -2.42 10.18 6.46
N TYR A 206 -2.89 10.06 7.69
CA TYR A 206 -2.77 8.83 8.48
C TYR A 206 -4.14 8.19 8.66
N VAL A 207 -4.13 6.90 8.95
CA VAL A 207 -5.32 6.09 9.18
C VAL A 207 -5.39 5.66 10.63
N ILE A 208 -6.58 5.76 11.23
CA ILE A 208 -6.95 5.08 12.46
C ILE A 208 -7.92 3.95 12.10
N GLU A 209 -7.58 2.71 12.43
CA GLU A 209 -8.53 1.59 12.36
C GLU A 209 -9.05 1.28 13.77
N LEU A 210 -10.37 1.38 13.96
CA LEU A 210 -11.08 0.95 15.17
C LEU A 210 -11.74 -0.40 14.88
N LYS A 211 -11.38 -1.44 15.65
CA LYS A 211 -11.56 -2.84 15.22
C LYS A 211 -12.46 -3.60 16.19
N PHE A 212 -13.65 -3.94 15.72
CA PHE A 212 -14.47 -4.99 16.32
C PHE A 212 -14.05 -6.31 15.65
N CYS A 213 -13.09 -7.00 16.26
CA CYS A 213 -12.45 -8.21 15.72
C CYS A 213 -12.21 -9.30 16.80
N TRP A 214 -12.89 -9.23 17.93
CA TRP A 214 -12.88 -10.19 19.04
C TRP A 214 -14.30 -10.74 19.29
N PRO A 215 -14.46 -11.86 20.01
CA PRO A 215 -15.77 -12.45 20.27
C PRO A 215 -16.77 -11.47 20.91
N GLU A 216 -16.30 -10.67 21.87
CA GLU A 216 -17.09 -9.66 22.57
C GLU A 216 -16.29 -8.36 22.68
N HIS A 217 -17.02 -7.23 22.67
CA HIS A 217 -16.46 -5.87 22.69
C HIS A 217 -17.30 -4.93 23.55
N ILE A 218 -18.63 -5.00 23.38
CA ILE A 218 -19.62 -4.18 24.06
C ILE A 218 -20.25 -5.02 25.15
N TYR A 219 -20.11 -4.57 26.40
CA TYR A 219 -20.86 -5.05 27.55
C TYR A 219 -21.89 -3.97 27.94
N LEU A 220 -23.15 -4.36 28.12
CA LEU A 220 -24.24 -3.46 28.51
C LEU A 220 -24.99 -4.04 29.71
N SER A 221 -25.10 -3.27 30.77
CA SER A 221 -25.81 -3.67 32.00
C SER A 221 -27.28 -3.96 31.71
N GLY A 222 -27.74 -5.15 32.10
CA GLY A 222 -29.13 -5.59 31.88
C GLY A 222 -29.46 -6.10 30.47
N TYR A 223 -28.50 -6.14 29.54
CA TYR A 223 -28.68 -6.68 28.19
C TYR A 223 -27.82 -7.93 27.96
N ASN A 224 -28.36 -8.93 27.24
CA ASN A 224 -27.59 -10.08 26.80
C ASN A 224 -26.85 -9.74 25.49
N SER A 225 -25.53 -9.52 25.59
CA SER A 225 -24.62 -9.18 24.49
C SER A 225 -24.73 -10.08 23.25
N LYS A 226 -25.15 -11.34 23.42
CA LYS A 226 -25.27 -12.34 22.34
C LYS A 226 -26.64 -12.31 21.65
N ALA A 227 -27.68 -11.84 22.34
CA ALA A 227 -29.05 -11.75 21.81
C ALA A 227 -29.35 -10.38 21.18
N THR A 228 -28.71 -9.31 21.65
CA THR A 228 -29.01 -7.94 21.21
C THR A 228 -28.34 -7.62 19.87
N GLN A 229 -29.14 -7.36 18.83
CA GLN A 229 -28.64 -6.77 17.59
C GLN A 229 -28.50 -5.24 17.77
N LEU A 230 -27.28 -4.74 17.57
CA LEU A 230 -26.94 -3.33 17.74
C LEU A 230 -26.82 -2.64 16.38
N ARG A 231 -26.85 -1.30 16.42
CA ARG A 231 -26.42 -0.45 15.32
C ARG A 231 -25.45 0.61 15.85
N LEU A 232 -24.32 0.74 15.18
CA LEU A 232 -23.18 1.55 15.58
C LEU A 232 -22.97 2.70 14.59
N LYS A 233 -22.89 3.93 15.09
CA LYS A 233 -22.65 5.13 14.26
C LYS A 233 -21.47 5.92 14.82
N LEU A 234 -20.34 5.90 14.13
CA LEU A 234 -19.19 6.74 14.44
C LEU A 234 -19.38 8.13 13.80
N SER A 235 -19.01 9.19 14.50
CA SER A 235 -19.03 10.57 14.01
C SER A 235 -17.77 11.30 14.47
N SER A 236 -17.19 12.15 13.63
CA SER A 236 -16.21 13.15 14.10
C SER A 236 -16.90 14.21 14.95
N LEU A 237 -16.22 14.71 15.97
CA LEU A 237 -16.66 15.84 16.80
C LEU A 237 -15.96 17.16 16.41
N SER A 238 -15.09 17.14 15.40
CA SER A 238 -14.44 18.35 14.90
C SER A 238 -15.39 19.24 14.11
N LEU A 239 -15.22 20.55 14.26
CA LEU A 239 -15.90 21.58 13.46
C LEU A 239 -15.41 21.58 12.00
N LEU A 240 -14.16 21.19 11.78
CA LEU A 240 -13.59 20.95 10.46
C LEU A 240 -13.81 19.47 10.13
N ASN A 241 -14.63 19.19 9.12
CA ASN A 241 -15.08 17.84 8.77
C ASN A 241 -14.01 17.03 8.00
N ASP A 242 -12.79 17.01 8.55
CA ASP A 242 -11.57 16.57 7.88
C ASP A 242 -11.25 15.08 8.11
N ALA A 243 -12.19 14.35 8.72
CA ALA A 243 -12.10 12.91 8.96
C ALA A 243 -13.01 12.14 7.99
N ARG A 244 -12.42 11.46 7.00
CA ARG A 244 -13.14 10.50 6.16
C ARG A 244 -13.35 9.20 6.93
N ILE A 245 -14.58 8.97 7.41
CA ILE A 245 -14.97 7.72 8.08
C ILE A 245 -15.54 6.73 7.06
N GLU A 246 -14.77 5.68 6.79
CA GLU A 246 -15.21 4.49 6.08
C GLU A 246 -15.39 3.32 7.04
N VAL A 247 -16.19 2.33 6.64
CA VAL A 247 -16.50 1.16 7.44
C VAL A 247 -16.60 -0.08 6.56
N SER A 248 -16.04 -1.19 7.03
CA SER A 248 -16.16 -2.51 6.42
C SER A 248 -16.77 -3.48 7.43
N ARG A 249 -17.88 -4.10 7.06
CA ARG A 249 -18.49 -5.22 7.79
C ARG A 249 -18.21 -6.49 7.01
N PHE A 250 -17.67 -7.49 7.67
CA PHE A 250 -17.21 -8.70 6.98
C PHE A 250 -18.39 -9.58 6.57
N GLY A 251 -18.31 -10.09 5.35
CA GLY A 251 -19.28 -10.99 4.73
C GLY A 251 -18.80 -11.40 3.34
N TYR A 252 -19.12 -12.64 2.97
CA TYR A 252 -18.66 -13.24 1.72
C TYR A 252 -18.99 -12.35 0.51
N ASN A 253 -17.98 -12.10 -0.32
CA ASN A 253 -18.01 -11.23 -1.51
C ASN A 253 -18.62 -9.82 -1.27
N ARG A 254 -18.57 -9.31 -0.04
CA ARG A 254 -19.12 -7.99 0.34
C ARG A 254 -18.19 -7.18 1.24
N SER A 255 -17.09 -7.78 1.70
CA SER A 255 -16.15 -7.18 2.64
C SER A 255 -15.35 -6.08 1.94
N SER A 256 -15.70 -4.82 2.19
CA SER A 256 -15.15 -3.66 1.49
C SER A 256 -15.38 -2.40 2.32
N PHE A 257 -14.38 -1.51 2.40
CA PHE A 257 -14.55 -0.21 3.05
C PHE A 257 -15.48 0.69 2.22
N ARG A 258 -16.53 1.22 2.84
CA ARG A 258 -17.49 2.13 2.21
C ARG A 258 -17.78 3.31 3.14
N ALA A 259 -18.20 4.44 2.60
CA ALA A 259 -18.69 5.55 3.42
C ALA A 259 -19.78 5.07 4.38
N GLN A 260 -19.69 5.47 5.65
CA GLN A 260 -20.66 5.06 6.66
C GLN A 260 -22.06 5.61 6.33
N ARG A 261 -23.09 4.76 6.41
CA ARG A 261 -24.49 5.18 6.21
C ARG A 261 -24.92 6.15 7.32
N GLN A 262 -25.84 7.07 7.02
CA GLN A 262 -26.34 8.06 7.99
C GLN A 262 -26.94 7.45 9.27
N GLN A 263 -27.54 6.25 9.17
CA GLN A 263 -28.10 5.50 10.30
C GLN A 263 -27.05 4.73 11.12
N GLY A 264 -25.81 4.61 10.63
CA GLY A 264 -24.79 3.70 11.18
C GLY A 264 -24.78 2.32 10.50
N VAL A 265 -24.15 1.35 11.15
CA VAL A 265 -23.95 -0.03 10.66
C VAL A 265 -24.43 -1.04 11.70
N ASP A 266 -25.15 -2.06 11.24
CA ASP A 266 -25.57 -3.19 12.06
C ASP A 266 -24.38 -3.99 12.61
N TYR A 267 -24.42 -4.31 13.91
CA TYR A 267 -23.40 -5.07 14.63
C TYR A 267 -24.02 -6.14 15.55
N SER A 268 -23.30 -7.24 15.74
CA SER A 268 -23.59 -8.28 16.73
C SER A 268 -22.28 -8.83 17.31
N ALA A 269 -22.32 -9.39 18.52
CA ALA A 269 -21.17 -10.14 19.06
C ALA A 269 -20.69 -11.21 18.06
N GLY A 270 -19.37 -11.43 18.00
CA GLY A 270 -18.71 -12.31 17.03
C GLY A 270 -18.71 -11.84 15.57
N SER A 271 -19.33 -10.70 15.23
CA SER A 271 -19.24 -10.13 13.87
C SER A 271 -18.03 -9.20 13.74
N ILE A 272 -17.33 -9.27 12.59
CA ILE A 272 -16.17 -8.41 12.34
C ILE A 272 -16.61 -7.12 11.65
N LEU A 273 -16.26 -5.99 12.28
CA LEU A 273 -16.53 -4.63 11.80
C LEU A 273 -15.30 -3.76 12.04
N ILE A 274 -14.81 -3.10 10.99
CA ILE A 274 -13.66 -2.18 11.09
C ILE A 274 -14.10 -0.81 10.60
N TYR A 275 -13.97 0.21 11.46
CA TYR A 275 -13.99 1.61 11.02
C TYR A 275 -12.59 2.02 10.63
N ARG A 276 -12.44 2.61 9.45
CA ARG A 276 -11.20 3.21 8.96
C ARG A 276 -11.42 4.72 8.83
N ILE A 277 -10.68 5.48 9.61
CA ILE A 277 -10.75 6.94 9.65
C ILE A 277 -9.47 7.47 9.00
N SER A 278 -9.60 8.21 7.90
CA SER A 278 -8.47 8.88 7.24
C SER A 278 -8.52 10.38 7.52
N GLN A 279 -7.40 10.98 7.95
CA GLN A 279 -7.29 12.42 8.21
C GLN A 279 -5.85 12.93 8.04
N SER A 280 -5.68 14.25 7.84
CA SER A 280 -4.39 14.92 7.66
C SER A 280 -3.42 14.67 8.82
N LEU A 281 -2.10 14.69 8.56
CA LEU A 281 -1.05 14.35 9.54
C LEU A 281 -0.97 15.26 10.77
N ASP A 282 -1.46 16.48 10.64
CA ASP A 282 -1.53 17.55 11.63
C ASP A 282 -2.86 17.61 12.39
N VAL A 283 -3.88 16.85 11.95
CA VAL A 283 -5.24 16.88 12.51
C VAL A 283 -5.46 15.73 13.48
N ALA A 284 -6.01 16.06 14.66
CA ALA A 284 -6.28 15.12 15.74
C ALA A 284 -7.76 15.21 16.19
N ASN A 285 -8.66 14.55 15.44
CA ASN A 285 -10.10 14.58 15.72
C ASN A 285 -10.50 13.72 16.93
N ALA A 286 -11.41 14.23 17.75
CA ALA A 286 -12.19 13.42 18.70
C ALA A 286 -13.38 12.77 17.99
N PHE A 287 -13.81 11.60 18.47
CA PHE A 287 -14.92 10.86 17.86
C PHE A 287 -16.00 10.49 18.88
N ARG A 288 -17.24 10.42 18.41
CA ARG A 288 -18.37 9.87 19.16
C ARG A 288 -18.88 8.61 18.48
N LEU A 289 -19.04 7.53 19.23
CA LEU A 289 -19.69 6.31 18.79
C LEU A 289 -21.06 6.19 19.48
N ASN A 290 -22.13 6.37 18.71
CA ASN A 290 -23.50 6.17 19.19
C ASN A 290 -23.92 4.70 18.99
N ILE A 291 -24.53 4.11 20.02
CA ILE A 291 -25.04 2.73 20.05
C ILE A 291 -26.57 2.77 20.10
N TYR A 292 -27.22 2.08 19.17
CA TYR A 292 -28.68 1.96 19.10
C TYR A 292 -29.11 0.49 19.17
N ASN A 293 -30.28 0.22 19.76
CA ASN A 293 -30.97 -1.06 19.61
C ASN A 293 -31.52 -1.14 18.18
N LYS A 294 -31.14 -2.16 17.40
CA LYS A 294 -31.60 -2.29 16.02
C LYS A 294 -33.12 -2.52 15.91
N GLN A 295 -33.73 -3.24 16.85
CA GLN A 295 -35.16 -3.55 16.79
C GLN A 295 -36.04 -2.33 17.05
N GLN A 296 -35.65 -1.49 18.02
CA GLN A 296 -36.44 -0.35 18.48
C GLN A 296 -35.96 1.00 17.93
N GLN A 297 -34.78 1.05 17.28
CA GLN A 297 -34.04 2.27 16.89
C GLN A 297 -33.75 3.26 18.04
N LEU A 298 -33.98 2.85 19.29
CA LEU A 298 -33.71 3.65 20.48
C LEU A 298 -32.21 3.74 20.77
N PRO A 299 -31.68 4.91 21.18
CA PRO A 299 -30.31 5.04 21.65
C PRO A 299 -30.15 4.28 22.97
N LEU A 300 -29.16 3.38 23.02
CA LEU A 300 -28.78 2.65 24.24
C LEU A 300 -27.69 3.40 25.02
N GLY A 301 -26.82 4.10 24.29
CA GLY A 301 -25.79 4.95 24.87
C GLY A 301 -24.81 5.47 23.84
N GLU A 302 -23.83 6.22 24.31
CA GLU A 302 -22.76 6.79 23.51
C GLU A 302 -21.41 6.72 24.21
N ILE A 303 -20.36 6.81 23.42
CA ILE A 303 -18.97 6.71 23.84
C ILE A 303 -18.18 7.83 23.17
N TYR A 304 -17.26 8.42 23.93
CA TYR A 304 -16.34 9.46 23.46
C TYR A 304 -14.93 8.90 23.37
N ILE A 305 -14.28 9.11 22.22
CA ILE A 305 -12.90 8.70 21.93
C ILE A 305 -12.08 9.98 21.74
N TRP A 306 -11.20 10.27 22.68
CA TRP A 306 -10.36 11.46 22.67
C TRP A 306 -8.99 11.18 22.02
N PRO A 307 -8.38 12.15 21.31
CA PRO A 307 -7.11 11.92 20.61
C PRO A 307 -5.96 11.47 21.52
N ASN A 308 -5.92 11.95 22.76
CA ASN A 308 -4.91 11.60 23.76
C ASN A 308 -4.98 10.14 24.25
N GLN A 309 -6.08 9.43 24.00
CA GLN A 309 -6.23 8.00 24.29
C GLN A 309 -5.64 7.11 23.16
N LEU A 310 -5.48 7.67 21.95
CA LEU A 310 -4.94 6.99 20.77
C LEU A 310 -3.42 7.14 20.71
N GLN A 311 -2.72 6.39 21.56
CA GLN A 311 -1.27 6.49 21.75
C GLN A 311 -0.49 5.46 20.91
N GLY A 312 0.76 5.79 20.57
CA GLY A 312 1.67 4.90 19.86
C GLY A 312 1.22 4.54 18.43
N SER A 313 1.36 3.26 18.06
CA SER A 313 0.90 2.73 16.76
C SER A 313 -0.29 1.77 16.87
N ARG A 314 -0.60 1.27 18.07
CA ARG A 314 -1.71 0.36 18.37
C ARG A 314 -1.97 0.37 19.86
N GLY A 315 -3.19 0.02 20.25
CA GLY A 315 -3.56 -0.18 21.65
C GLY A 315 -4.93 -0.81 21.77
N ILE A 316 -5.45 -0.86 22.99
CA ILE A 316 -6.80 -1.28 23.33
C ILE A 316 -7.38 -0.15 24.17
N LEU A 317 -8.52 0.39 23.77
CA LEU A 317 -9.29 1.35 24.55
C LEU A 317 -10.26 0.58 25.45
N GLN A 318 -10.40 1.01 26.70
CA GLN A 318 -11.50 0.63 27.57
C GLN A 318 -12.27 1.90 27.89
N LEU A 319 -13.53 1.96 27.46
CA LEU A 319 -14.31 3.19 27.45
C LEU A 319 -15.69 2.98 28.08
N PRO A 320 -16.14 3.89 28.97
CA PRO A 320 -17.49 3.82 29.51
C PRO A 320 -18.52 4.10 28.41
N ILE A 321 -19.64 3.37 28.46
CA ILE A 321 -20.83 3.65 27.67
C ILE A 321 -21.77 4.46 28.56
N VAL A 322 -22.11 5.68 28.15
CA VAL A 322 -23.01 6.57 28.91
C VAL A 322 -24.37 6.67 28.23
N SER A 323 -25.44 6.70 29.03
CA SER A 323 -26.80 6.96 28.54
C SER A 323 -27.01 8.45 28.21
N ASN A 324 -28.13 8.77 27.57
CA ASN A 324 -28.56 10.16 27.36
C ASN A 324 -28.74 10.95 28.68
N LEU A 325 -28.88 10.26 29.82
CA LEU A 325 -28.97 10.84 31.16
C LEU A 325 -27.60 10.91 31.88
N GLN A 326 -26.49 10.74 31.14
CA GLN A 326 -25.11 10.72 31.66
C GLN A 326 -24.84 9.62 32.72
N GLN A 327 -25.61 8.54 32.70
CA GLN A 327 -25.42 7.39 33.58
C GLN A 327 -24.56 6.32 32.90
N LEU A 328 -23.67 5.67 33.64
CA LEU A 328 -22.88 4.54 33.15
C LEU A 328 -23.79 3.31 32.91
N VAL A 329 -23.87 2.85 31.67
CA VAL A 329 -24.70 1.71 31.24
C VAL A 329 -23.91 0.52 30.70
N GLY A 330 -22.58 0.63 30.59
CA GLY A 330 -21.75 -0.45 30.09
C GLY A 330 -20.30 -0.04 29.82
N GLU A 331 -19.55 -0.93 29.19
CA GLU A 331 -18.15 -0.74 28.79
C GLU A 331 -17.92 -1.21 27.35
N LEU A 332 -17.11 -0.48 26.59
CA LEU A 332 -16.56 -0.89 25.31
C LEU A 332 -15.06 -1.14 25.46
N THR A 333 -14.64 -2.38 25.16
CA THR A 333 -13.23 -2.70 24.87
C THR A 333 -12.99 -2.67 23.36
N LEU A 334 -12.11 -1.77 22.88
CA LEU A 334 -11.91 -1.49 21.45
C LEU A 334 -10.41 -1.45 21.07
N PRO A 335 -9.89 -2.51 20.44
CA PRO A 335 -8.57 -2.50 19.79
C PRO A 335 -8.49 -1.46 18.67
N TYR A 336 -7.36 -0.76 18.60
CA TYR A 336 -7.07 0.20 17.53
C TYR A 336 -5.69 0.02 16.91
N LEU A 337 -5.53 0.58 15.73
CA LEU A 337 -4.29 0.65 14.95
C LEU A 337 -4.15 2.06 14.36
N ILE A 338 -2.95 2.65 14.42
CA ILE A 338 -2.64 3.93 13.80
C ILE A 338 -1.57 3.69 12.74
N ILE A 339 -1.91 3.97 11.48
CA ILE A 339 -1.05 3.74 10.32
C ILE A 339 -0.65 5.10 9.75
N LYS A 340 0.64 5.43 9.85
CA LYS A 340 1.22 6.64 9.26
C LYS A 340 1.73 6.34 7.84
N PRO A 341 1.87 7.34 6.95
CA PRO A 341 2.51 7.13 5.65
C PRO A 341 3.97 6.67 5.82
N LEU A 342 4.56 6.12 4.76
CA LEU A 342 5.99 5.83 4.73
C LEU A 342 6.78 7.16 4.81
N SER A 343 7.96 7.15 5.43
CA SER A 343 8.78 8.36 5.62
C SER A 343 9.15 9.03 4.28
N ARG A 344 9.14 10.37 4.23
CA ARG A 344 9.37 11.15 2.97
C ARG A 344 10.73 10.90 2.29
N ARG A 345 11.69 10.22 2.95
CA ARG A 345 12.97 9.81 2.35
C ARG A 345 12.80 8.72 1.28
N THR A 346 11.68 8.01 1.27
CA THR A 346 11.38 6.91 0.34
C THR A 346 10.04 7.11 -0.40
N SER A 347 9.42 8.29 -0.31
CA SER A 347 8.11 8.58 -0.90
C SER A 347 8.13 8.87 -2.41
N GLY A 348 9.03 8.22 -3.17
CA GLY A 348 9.20 8.40 -4.62
C GLY A 348 8.14 7.69 -5.48
N PHE A 349 7.15 7.03 -4.85
CA PHE A 349 6.19 6.15 -5.52
C PHE A 349 5.58 6.76 -6.78
N SER A 350 5.68 6.01 -7.87
CA SER A 350 5.24 6.42 -9.20
C SER A 350 3.84 5.91 -9.53
N LEU A 351 3.00 6.75 -10.12
CA LEU A 351 1.71 6.33 -10.69
C LEU A 351 1.87 5.59 -12.04
N ARG A 352 3.08 5.16 -12.41
CA ARG A 352 3.32 4.47 -13.67
C ARG A 352 2.80 3.03 -13.68
N VAL A 353 2.90 2.32 -12.57
CA VAL A 353 2.61 0.88 -12.46
C VAL A 353 2.32 0.50 -11.00
N SER A 354 1.43 -0.47 -10.78
CA SER A 354 1.12 -1.04 -9.46
C SER A 354 1.43 -2.53 -9.46
N PHE A 355 1.76 -3.08 -8.30
CA PHE A 355 1.86 -4.54 -8.10
C PHE A 355 0.94 -5.04 -6.96
N GLN A 356 0.15 -4.16 -6.32
CA GLN A 356 -0.64 -4.50 -5.12
C GLN A 356 -1.51 -5.75 -5.28
N ARG A 357 -2.08 -5.95 -6.47
CA ARG A 357 -2.87 -7.13 -6.84
C ARG A 357 -2.38 -7.77 -8.15
N TYR A 358 -1.12 -7.58 -8.52
CA TYR A 358 -0.57 -8.20 -9.72
C TYR A 358 -0.24 -9.67 -9.47
N TRP A 359 -1.14 -10.55 -9.90
CA TRP A 359 -0.89 -11.99 -9.97
C TRP A 359 -1.79 -12.61 -11.04
N PRO A 360 -1.26 -12.90 -12.25
CA PRO A 360 -2.07 -13.45 -13.33
C PRO A 360 -2.62 -14.84 -13.00
N SER A 361 -3.92 -15.04 -13.20
CA SER A 361 -4.62 -16.31 -12.94
C SER A 361 -4.24 -17.44 -13.90
N ASN A 362 -3.57 -17.13 -15.01
CA ASN A 362 -3.08 -18.12 -15.98
C ASN A 362 -1.64 -18.59 -15.69
N TRP A 363 -1.07 -18.26 -14.54
CA TRP A 363 0.20 -18.81 -14.09
C TRP A 363 -0.01 -20.21 -13.48
N PRO A 364 0.96 -21.13 -13.64
CA PRO A 364 0.92 -22.41 -12.94
C PRO A 364 1.01 -22.19 -11.43
N THR A 365 0.50 -23.14 -10.65
CA THR A 365 0.77 -23.23 -9.21
C THR A 365 2.27 -23.14 -8.93
N LEU A 366 2.68 -22.14 -8.14
CA LEU A 366 4.08 -21.96 -7.78
C LEU A 366 4.54 -22.95 -6.71
N ASP A 367 5.78 -23.39 -6.82
CA ASP A 367 6.45 -24.16 -5.77
C ASP A 367 7.29 -23.23 -4.89
N VAL A 368 6.90 -23.10 -3.62
CA VAL A 368 7.51 -22.18 -2.65
C VAL A 368 8.19 -22.97 -1.51
N GLY A 369 9.50 -22.76 -1.34
CA GLY A 369 10.26 -23.40 -0.27
C GLY A 369 10.03 -22.71 1.08
N GLN A 370 9.38 -23.39 2.00
CA GLN A 370 9.18 -22.93 3.37
C GLN A 370 10.53 -22.93 4.12
N ARG A 371 11.01 -21.74 4.54
CA ARG A 371 12.29 -21.57 5.28
C ARG A 371 13.52 -22.16 4.58
N GLY A 372 13.48 -22.30 3.25
CA GLY A 372 14.52 -23.01 2.50
C GLY A 372 14.40 -24.53 2.67
N LEU A 373 15.34 -25.11 3.42
CA LEU A 373 15.38 -26.52 3.82
C LEU A 373 15.51 -26.72 5.35
N GLY A 374 15.33 -25.66 6.14
CA GLY A 374 15.08 -25.77 7.59
C GLY A 374 15.87 -24.83 8.53
N ASP A 375 17.08 -24.40 8.16
CA ASP A 375 17.99 -23.66 9.08
C ASP A 375 17.98 -22.12 8.90
N ASN A 376 17.10 -21.58 8.03
CA ASN A 376 16.96 -20.14 7.75
C ASN A 376 18.26 -19.43 7.33
N SER A 377 19.16 -20.14 6.67
CA SER A 377 20.38 -19.58 6.11
C SER A 377 20.26 -19.27 4.61
N ILE A 378 21.10 -18.37 4.10
CA ILE A 378 21.18 -18.07 2.66
C ILE A 378 21.52 -19.34 1.87
N ALA A 379 22.30 -20.26 2.43
CA ALA A 379 22.64 -21.53 1.80
C ALA A 379 21.41 -22.43 1.55
N ASP A 380 20.43 -22.39 2.47
CA ASP A 380 19.17 -23.14 2.37
C ASP A 380 18.24 -22.52 1.32
N TYR A 381 18.17 -21.19 1.29
CA TYR A 381 17.40 -20.45 0.29
C TYR A 381 17.97 -20.65 -1.12
N LEU A 382 19.29 -20.73 -1.27
CA LEU A 382 19.95 -21.14 -2.52
C LEU A 382 19.69 -22.61 -2.89
N ALA A 383 19.41 -23.49 -1.92
CA ALA A 383 19.07 -24.88 -2.22
C ALA A 383 17.69 -25.03 -2.87
N VAL A 384 16.72 -24.18 -2.52
CA VAL A 384 15.41 -24.11 -3.19
C VAL A 384 15.55 -23.76 -4.68
N ALA A 385 16.43 -22.81 -5.02
CA ALA A 385 16.75 -22.50 -6.42
C ALA A 385 17.37 -23.70 -7.17
N ARG A 386 18.24 -24.49 -6.50
CA ARG A 386 18.80 -25.73 -7.08
C ARG A 386 17.74 -26.82 -7.26
N ALA A 387 16.75 -26.89 -6.36
CA ALA A 387 15.58 -27.76 -6.47
C ALA A 387 14.53 -27.28 -7.50
N LYS A 388 14.81 -26.19 -8.22
CA LYS A 388 13.94 -25.55 -9.24
C LYS A 388 12.63 -24.96 -8.67
N GLY A 389 12.61 -24.62 -7.38
CA GLY A 389 11.51 -23.85 -6.78
C GLY A 389 11.37 -22.46 -7.40
N ASP A 390 10.16 -21.93 -7.37
CA ASP A 390 9.85 -20.60 -7.91
C ASP A 390 10.11 -19.50 -6.86
N MET A 391 9.82 -19.78 -5.59
CA MET A 391 9.99 -18.82 -4.50
C MET A 391 10.51 -19.43 -3.19
N VAL A 392 10.94 -18.58 -2.26
CA VAL A 392 11.31 -18.92 -0.88
C VAL A 392 10.52 -18.05 0.11
N GLN A 393 10.02 -18.64 1.20
CA GLN A 393 9.48 -17.90 2.34
C GLN A 393 10.60 -17.52 3.33
N LEU A 394 10.66 -16.23 3.68
CA LEU A 394 11.60 -15.64 4.62
C LEU A 394 10.85 -15.15 5.87
N ASP A 395 11.19 -15.68 7.04
CA ASP A 395 10.73 -15.19 8.35
C ASP A 395 11.49 -13.89 8.73
N VAL A 396 10.87 -12.71 8.63
CA VAL A 396 11.53 -11.40 8.89
C VAL A 396 11.06 -10.75 10.18
N GLN A 397 12.02 -10.28 10.98
CA GLN A 397 11.79 -9.47 12.17
C GLN A 397 12.93 -8.47 12.40
N LEU A 398 12.82 -7.60 13.42
CA LEU A 398 13.81 -6.56 13.70
C LEU A 398 14.42 -6.70 15.09
N THR A 399 15.69 -6.33 15.16
CA THR A 399 16.43 -6.05 16.40
C THR A 399 15.97 -4.75 17.07
N ARG A 400 16.44 -4.48 18.29
CA ARG A 400 16.12 -3.26 19.07
C ARG A 400 16.45 -1.95 18.34
N ASP A 401 17.49 -1.97 17.51
CA ASP A 401 17.98 -0.88 16.67
C ASP A 401 17.35 -0.88 15.25
N TYR A 402 16.20 -1.55 15.08
CA TYR A 402 15.41 -1.60 13.84
C TYR A 402 16.12 -2.18 12.62
N VAL A 403 17.15 -3.03 12.80
CA VAL A 403 17.81 -3.73 11.68
C VAL A 403 16.95 -4.96 11.29
N PRO A 404 16.44 -5.07 10.05
CA PRO A 404 15.69 -6.24 9.63
C PRO A 404 16.59 -7.45 9.42
N ILE A 405 16.29 -8.55 10.11
CA ILE A 405 16.97 -9.84 10.03
C ILE A 405 16.02 -10.93 9.57
N VAL A 406 16.57 -12.03 9.06
CA VAL A 406 15.80 -13.25 8.75
C VAL A 406 15.99 -14.28 9.86
N TRP A 407 14.93 -14.58 10.61
CA TRP A 407 14.92 -15.54 11.72
C TRP A 407 13.48 -15.92 12.14
N GLN A 408 13.22 -17.22 12.35
CA GLN A 408 11.86 -17.75 12.61
C GLN A 408 11.31 -17.55 14.04
N GLY A 409 12.16 -17.51 15.08
CA GLY A 409 11.72 -17.45 16.47
C GLY A 409 11.78 -16.03 17.03
N PHE A 410 10.88 -15.63 17.95
CA PHE A 410 10.95 -14.30 18.57
C PHE A 410 12.17 -14.08 19.49
N GLY A 411 12.92 -15.14 19.76
CA GLY A 411 14.14 -15.18 20.56
C GLY A 411 14.91 -16.49 20.36
N PHE A 412 15.92 -16.69 21.20
CA PHE A 412 16.76 -17.88 21.27
C PHE A 412 17.28 -18.05 22.70
N TYR A 413 17.82 -19.22 23.05
CA TYR A 413 18.47 -19.42 24.35
C TYR A 413 19.92 -18.96 24.27
N SER A 414 20.37 -18.20 25.27
CA SER A 414 21.74 -17.72 25.44
C SER A 414 22.19 -17.95 26.89
N SER A 415 23.49 -17.93 27.12
CA SER A 415 24.06 -17.88 28.48
C SER A 415 24.98 -16.67 28.61
N GLU A 416 25.12 -16.18 29.85
CA GLU A 416 26.04 -15.13 30.23
C GLU A 416 27.43 -15.70 30.61
N LEU A 417 27.56 -17.04 30.72
CA LEU A 417 28.82 -17.73 30.96
C LEU A 417 29.80 -17.54 29.78
N PRO A 418 31.10 -17.27 30.05
CA PRO A 418 32.12 -17.14 29.01
C PRO A 418 32.14 -18.31 28.03
N SER A 419 32.45 -18.06 26.76
CA SER A 419 32.48 -19.11 25.72
C SER A 419 33.51 -20.24 25.97
N SER A 420 34.44 -20.06 26.92
CA SER A 420 35.35 -21.10 27.39
C SER A 420 34.71 -22.11 28.35
N GLN A 421 33.51 -21.83 28.87
CA GLN A 421 32.77 -22.71 29.78
C GLN A 421 31.64 -23.43 29.03
N SER A 422 31.65 -24.76 29.13
CA SER A 422 30.56 -25.63 28.73
C SER A 422 29.37 -25.46 29.66
N ILE A 423 28.17 -25.37 29.11
CA ILE A 423 26.92 -25.37 29.89
C ILE A 423 26.66 -26.78 30.39
N VAL A 424 26.39 -26.91 31.69
CA VAL A 424 26.14 -28.19 32.35
C VAL A 424 24.66 -28.36 32.70
N ASN A 425 23.92 -27.25 32.87
CA ASN A 425 22.52 -27.26 33.30
C ASN A 425 21.66 -26.31 32.44
N GLU A 426 20.43 -26.72 32.08
CA GLU A 426 19.49 -25.86 31.37
C GLU A 426 19.09 -24.60 32.17
N LEU A 427 19.25 -24.61 33.51
CA LEU A 427 19.06 -23.42 34.35
C LEU A 427 20.08 -22.30 34.10
N GLU A 428 21.21 -22.59 33.45
CA GLU A 428 22.25 -21.61 33.07
C GLU A 428 21.90 -20.86 31.76
N LEU A 429 20.72 -21.15 31.19
CA LEU A 429 20.22 -20.59 29.94
C LEU A 429 19.05 -19.64 30.17
N ARG A 430 19.12 -18.49 29.51
CA ARG A 430 18.05 -17.51 29.45
C ARG A 430 17.49 -17.43 28.04
N TYR A 431 16.16 -17.41 27.91
CA TYR A 431 15.53 -17.05 26.64
C TYR A 431 15.63 -15.54 26.43
N VAL A 432 16.33 -15.12 25.37
CA VAL A 432 16.57 -13.71 25.03
C VAL A 432 15.78 -13.36 23.77
N LEU A 433 15.06 -12.23 23.80
CA LEU A 433 14.23 -11.79 22.69
C LEU A 433 15.02 -10.95 21.69
N ILE A 434 14.78 -11.15 20.39
CA ILE A 434 15.45 -10.40 19.31
C ILE A 434 15.26 -8.88 19.48
N ARG A 435 14.06 -8.45 19.91
CA ARG A 435 13.71 -7.05 20.15
C ARG A 435 14.44 -6.37 21.32
N GLU A 436 15.25 -7.11 22.08
CA GLU A 436 16.04 -6.58 23.22
C GLU A 436 17.51 -6.31 22.85
N LEU A 437 18.03 -7.00 21.84
CA LEU A 437 19.40 -6.89 21.39
C LEU A 437 19.51 -5.89 20.22
N SER A 438 20.59 -5.10 20.17
CA SER A 438 21.01 -4.47 18.91
C SER A 438 21.56 -5.54 17.95
N TYR A 439 21.68 -5.23 16.65
CA TYR A 439 22.25 -6.20 15.71
C TYR A 439 23.69 -6.60 16.08
N ALA A 440 24.49 -5.66 16.60
CA ALA A 440 25.83 -5.96 17.09
C ALA A 440 25.81 -6.94 18.28
N GLN A 441 24.92 -6.72 19.27
CA GLN A 441 24.75 -7.60 20.43
C GLN A 441 24.24 -8.99 20.02
N LEU A 442 23.32 -9.05 19.05
CA LEU A 442 22.81 -10.31 18.48
C LEU A 442 23.94 -11.13 17.85
N LYS A 443 24.81 -10.50 17.04
CA LYS A 443 25.93 -11.17 16.38
C LYS A 443 27.06 -11.60 17.33
N SER A 444 27.16 -11.01 18.52
CA SER A 444 28.12 -11.45 19.57
C SER A 444 27.55 -12.45 20.57
N SER A 445 26.25 -12.78 20.50
CA SER A 445 25.59 -13.67 21.48
C SER A 445 25.96 -15.15 21.29
N ARG A 446 26.10 -15.90 22.39
CA ARG A 446 26.06 -17.38 22.36
C ARG A 446 24.67 -17.83 21.95
N VAL A 447 24.56 -18.86 21.13
CA VAL A 447 23.27 -19.30 20.56
C VAL A 447 23.04 -20.77 20.85
N PHE A 448 21.98 -21.06 21.59
CA PHE A 448 21.51 -22.41 21.87
C PHE A 448 20.14 -22.62 21.24
N LEU A 449 20.02 -23.69 20.46
CA LEU A 449 18.78 -24.06 19.77
C LEU A 449 18.34 -25.44 20.23
N ARG A 450 17.03 -25.61 20.43
CA ARG A 450 16.43 -26.90 20.78
C ARG A 450 16.08 -27.67 19.51
N LYS A 451 16.88 -28.69 19.15
CA LYS A 451 16.62 -29.60 18.03
C LYS A 451 16.29 -30.99 18.58
N ARG A 452 15.14 -31.54 18.18
CA ARG A 452 14.64 -32.87 18.61
C ARG A 452 14.72 -33.08 20.13
N TRP A 453 14.14 -32.15 20.89
CA TRP A 453 14.15 -32.10 22.36
C TRP A 453 15.51 -31.84 23.03
N THR A 454 16.64 -32.12 22.37
CA THR A 454 17.99 -31.78 22.84
C THR A 454 18.33 -30.31 22.58
N LEU A 455 19.04 -29.68 23.51
CA LEU A 455 19.60 -28.35 23.34
C LEU A 455 21.03 -28.44 22.80
N GLN A 456 21.35 -27.67 21.76
CA GLN A 456 22.64 -27.72 21.06
C GLN A 456 23.23 -26.31 20.90
N GLU A 457 24.54 -26.16 21.12
CA GLU A 457 25.25 -24.89 20.89
C GLU A 457 25.54 -24.70 19.40
N HIS A 458 25.10 -23.57 18.88
CA HIS A 458 25.26 -23.11 17.50
C HIS A 458 26.04 -21.79 17.41
N THR A 459 26.72 -21.37 18.49
CA THR A 459 27.49 -20.12 18.57
C THR A 459 28.50 -19.95 17.43
N GLN A 460 29.13 -21.03 16.94
CA GLN A 460 30.03 -20.99 15.77
C GLN A 460 29.35 -20.44 14.50
N LEU A 461 28.05 -20.70 14.30
CA LEU A 461 27.28 -20.15 13.17
C LEU A 461 26.94 -18.66 13.34
N ASN A 462 27.17 -18.09 14.53
CA ASN A 462 26.91 -16.69 14.81
C ASN A 462 28.20 -15.82 14.75
N VAL A 463 29.31 -16.28 15.35
CA VAL A 463 30.39 -15.38 15.79
C VAL A 463 31.62 -15.24 14.86
N ARG A 464 32.08 -16.26 14.09
CA ARG A 464 33.24 -16.12 13.15
C ARG A 464 33.40 -17.26 12.12
N ASP A 465 34.22 -17.03 11.09
CA ASP A 465 34.88 -17.96 10.13
C ASP A 465 34.08 -19.09 9.43
N ILE A 466 32.76 -18.99 9.39
CA ILE A 466 31.94 -19.83 8.51
C ILE A 466 31.58 -19.06 7.23
N LYS A 467 31.61 -19.77 6.08
CA LYS A 467 31.17 -19.26 4.75
C LYS A 467 29.88 -18.45 4.93
N GLU A 468 29.91 -17.19 4.49
CA GLU A 468 28.92 -16.16 4.83
C GLU A 468 27.47 -16.62 4.73
N HIS A 469 27.14 -17.40 3.71
CA HIS A 469 25.79 -17.93 3.46
C HIS A 469 25.23 -18.90 4.52
N ARG A 470 26.04 -19.42 5.45
CA ARG A 470 25.59 -20.31 6.55
C ARG A 470 25.45 -19.60 7.91
N ARG A 471 25.65 -18.28 7.96
CA ARG A 471 25.56 -17.51 9.21
C ARG A 471 24.11 -17.41 9.71
N LEU A 472 23.93 -17.49 11.03
CA LEU A 472 22.66 -17.16 11.69
C LEU A 472 22.40 -15.66 11.68
N PHE A 473 21.12 -15.31 11.73
CA PHE A 473 20.60 -13.94 11.74
C PHE A 473 21.15 -13.05 10.60
N PRO A 474 21.16 -13.50 9.32
CA PRO A 474 21.57 -12.65 8.22
C PRO A 474 20.62 -11.44 8.13
N LYS A 475 21.15 -10.27 7.76
CA LYS A 475 20.28 -9.11 7.48
C LYS A 475 19.45 -9.40 6.25
N LEU A 476 18.25 -8.85 6.20
CA LEU A 476 17.38 -8.95 5.03
C LEU A 476 18.07 -8.40 3.75
N ALA A 477 18.87 -7.34 3.87
CA ALA A 477 19.67 -6.79 2.78
C ALA A 477 20.76 -7.78 2.26
N GLU A 478 21.39 -8.53 3.16
CA GLU A 478 22.41 -9.55 2.82
C GLU A 478 21.75 -10.72 2.07
N VAL A 479 20.54 -11.13 2.49
CA VAL A 479 19.73 -12.13 1.80
C VAL A 479 19.33 -11.68 0.40
N TYR A 480 18.87 -10.43 0.21
CA TYR A 480 18.56 -9.92 -1.12
C TYR A 480 19.79 -9.86 -2.04
N ALA A 481 20.94 -9.43 -1.53
CA ALA A 481 22.18 -9.35 -2.30
C ALA A 481 22.69 -10.73 -2.75
N ALA A 482 22.55 -11.76 -1.90
CA ALA A 482 23.09 -13.09 -2.17
C ALA A 482 22.16 -14.01 -2.98
N LEU A 483 20.84 -13.79 -2.96
CA LEU A 483 19.88 -14.61 -3.73
C LEU A 483 19.71 -14.10 -5.16
N PRO A 484 19.60 -14.99 -6.17
CA PRO A 484 19.47 -14.59 -7.56
C PRO A 484 18.13 -13.85 -7.80
N PRO A 485 18.09 -12.87 -8.74
CA PRO A 485 16.87 -12.12 -9.04
C PRO A 485 15.79 -12.96 -9.76
N THR A 486 16.13 -14.17 -10.23
CA THR A 486 15.20 -15.16 -10.76
C THR A 486 14.48 -15.97 -9.69
N LEU A 487 14.86 -15.84 -8.41
CA LEU A 487 14.18 -16.50 -7.30
C LEU A 487 13.22 -15.51 -6.64
N GLY A 488 11.93 -15.83 -6.65
CA GLY A 488 10.93 -15.02 -5.96
C GLY A 488 11.01 -15.17 -4.44
N LEU A 489 10.52 -14.19 -3.70
CA LEU A 489 10.57 -14.19 -2.23
C LEU A 489 9.21 -13.82 -1.63
N ILE A 490 8.73 -14.63 -0.70
CA ILE A 490 7.64 -14.29 0.22
C ILE A 490 8.30 -13.78 1.52
N VAL A 491 8.13 -12.50 1.82
CA VAL A 491 8.71 -11.84 2.98
C VAL A 491 7.67 -11.82 4.10
N GLU A 492 7.69 -12.83 4.97
CA GLU A 492 6.80 -12.91 6.13
C GLU A 492 7.27 -11.92 7.21
N VAL A 493 6.53 -10.85 7.42
CA VAL A 493 6.76 -9.90 8.51
C VAL A 493 6.17 -10.45 9.80
N LYS A 494 7.02 -10.95 10.70
CA LYS A 494 6.59 -11.50 11.99
C LYS A 494 6.15 -10.41 12.95
N TRP A 495 5.02 -10.62 13.62
CA TRP A 495 4.56 -9.80 14.74
C TRP A 495 3.79 -10.70 15.72
N PRO A 496 4.07 -10.67 17.04
CA PRO A 496 3.42 -11.58 17.98
C PRO A 496 1.99 -11.16 18.28
N GLN A 497 1.12 -12.17 18.37
CA GLN A 497 -0.32 -12.03 18.54
C GLN A 497 -0.78 -12.55 19.91
N LEU A 498 -1.97 -12.10 20.31
CA LEU A 498 -2.67 -12.56 21.50
C LEU A 498 -3.45 -13.82 21.15
N MET A 499 -3.25 -14.90 21.90
CA MET A 499 -4.02 -16.14 21.80
C MET A 499 -5.38 -16.00 22.48
N ALA A 500 -6.38 -16.77 22.04
CA ALA A 500 -7.73 -16.78 22.59
C ALA A 500 -7.79 -17.23 24.08
N ASN A 501 -6.74 -17.89 24.58
CA ASN A 501 -6.56 -18.23 25.98
C ASN A 501 -5.89 -17.10 26.82
N GLY A 502 -5.75 -15.90 26.26
CA GLY A 502 -5.16 -14.73 26.92
C GLY A 502 -3.62 -14.69 26.94
N LYS A 503 -2.91 -15.74 26.49
CA LYS A 503 -1.44 -15.73 26.43
C LYS A 503 -0.96 -14.99 25.19
N LEU A 504 0.16 -14.27 25.30
CA LEU A 504 0.82 -13.60 24.18
C LEU A 504 1.94 -14.50 23.62
N GLU A 505 2.10 -14.59 22.30
CA GLU A 505 3.20 -15.37 21.68
C GLU A 505 4.59 -14.88 22.11
N SER A 506 4.77 -13.55 22.18
CA SER A 506 5.98 -12.90 22.65
C SER A 506 5.71 -11.43 22.95
N MET A 507 6.46 -10.85 23.90
CA MET A 507 6.40 -9.41 24.17
C MET A 507 7.04 -8.62 23.03
N GLN A 508 6.31 -7.65 22.46
CA GLN A 508 6.82 -6.72 21.47
C GLN A 508 6.58 -5.27 21.90
N THR A 509 7.65 -4.49 21.93
CA THR A 509 7.69 -3.08 22.40
C THR A 509 8.12 -2.10 21.31
N LEU A 510 8.59 -2.59 20.16
CA LEU A 510 8.98 -1.74 19.03
C LEU A 510 7.76 -1.01 18.45
N ASN A 511 8.00 0.18 17.89
CA ASN A 511 6.96 0.97 17.25
C ASN A 511 6.53 0.30 15.94
N LYS A 512 5.26 -0.13 15.85
CA LYS A 512 4.75 -0.91 14.72
C LYS A 512 4.86 -0.18 13.37
N ASN A 513 4.80 1.16 13.34
CA ASN A 513 5.05 1.92 12.11
C ASN A 513 6.52 1.82 11.69
N LEU A 514 7.45 2.21 12.56
CA LEU A 514 8.89 2.14 12.27
C LEU A 514 9.33 0.70 11.90
N TYR A 515 8.74 -0.31 12.54
CA TYR A 515 8.99 -1.72 12.25
C TYR A 515 8.64 -2.10 10.81
N VAL A 516 7.43 -1.72 10.36
CA VAL A 516 6.99 -1.97 8.98
C VAL A 516 7.78 -1.10 7.99
N ASP A 517 8.03 0.16 8.34
CA ASP A 517 8.77 1.11 7.49
C ASP A 517 10.18 0.60 7.20
N SER A 518 10.96 0.20 8.22
CA SER A 518 12.33 -0.31 8.03
C SER A 518 12.38 -1.55 7.12
N ILE A 519 11.36 -2.42 7.13
CA ILE A 519 11.27 -3.56 6.21
C ILE A 519 10.95 -3.08 4.79
N ILE A 520 9.94 -2.22 4.61
CA ILE A 520 9.57 -1.67 3.29
C ILE A 520 10.77 -0.95 2.67
N GLU A 521 11.46 -0.09 3.42
CA GLU A 521 12.62 0.66 2.91
C GLU A 521 13.80 -0.26 2.55
N THR A 522 14.05 -1.31 3.34
CA THR A 522 15.10 -2.30 3.03
C THR A 522 14.73 -3.12 1.78
N THR A 523 13.48 -3.54 1.66
CA THR A 523 12.95 -4.29 0.50
C THR A 523 12.93 -3.43 -0.76
N ALA A 524 12.57 -2.16 -0.64
CA ALA A 524 12.65 -1.18 -1.72
C ALA A 524 14.08 -1.09 -2.26
N ARG A 525 15.04 -0.85 -1.36
CA ARG A 525 16.42 -0.53 -1.72
C ARG A 525 17.23 -1.71 -2.26
N TYR A 526 17.02 -2.91 -1.74
CA TYR A 526 17.83 -4.09 -2.06
C TYR A 526 17.05 -5.23 -2.72
N GLY A 527 15.74 -5.30 -2.50
CA GLY A 527 14.88 -6.39 -2.97
C GLY A 527 14.24 -6.16 -4.33
N CYS A 528 13.88 -4.92 -4.68
CA CYS A 528 13.08 -4.60 -5.87
C CYS A 528 13.69 -5.16 -7.17
N GLY A 529 12.83 -5.49 -8.14
CA GLY A 529 13.25 -6.02 -9.43
C GLY A 529 13.25 -7.55 -9.53
N ARG A 530 12.79 -8.25 -8.49
CA ARG A 530 12.51 -9.70 -8.47
C ARG A 530 11.07 -9.94 -8.00
N PRO A 531 10.47 -11.11 -8.25
CA PRO A 531 9.14 -11.44 -7.74
C PRO A 531 9.13 -11.37 -6.21
N LEU A 532 8.38 -10.44 -5.65
CA LEU A 532 8.34 -10.14 -4.22
C LEU A 532 6.91 -10.01 -3.75
N ILE A 533 6.59 -10.69 -2.66
CA ILE A 533 5.30 -10.63 -1.97
C ILE A 533 5.59 -10.43 -0.48
N PHE A 534 4.95 -9.46 0.17
CA PHE A 534 4.94 -9.43 1.63
C PHE A 534 3.86 -10.36 2.20
N ALA A 535 4.08 -10.93 3.36
CA ALA A 535 3.07 -11.72 4.05
C ALA A 535 3.10 -11.48 5.56
N SER A 536 2.02 -11.81 6.27
CA SER A 536 2.04 -11.89 7.74
C SER A 536 0.85 -12.70 8.27
N PHE A 537 1.04 -13.30 9.44
CA PHE A 537 -0.05 -13.83 10.27
C PHE A 537 -0.82 -12.73 11.02
N ASP A 538 -0.23 -11.54 11.20
CA ASP A 538 -0.85 -10.40 11.86
C ASP A 538 -1.58 -9.53 10.83
N ALA A 539 -2.90 -9.44 10.99
CA ALA A 539 -3.77 -8.72 10.06
C ALA A 539 -3.53 -7.19 10.10
N ASP A 540 -3.07 -6.62 11.22
CA ASP A 540 -2.72 -5.19 11.27
C ASP A 540 -1.46 -4.91 10.41
N ILE A 541 -0.44 -5.77 10.46
CA ILE A 541 0.75 -5.70 9.61
C ILE A 541 0.35 -5.72 8.14
N CYS A 542 -0.60 -6.60 7.75
CA CYS A 542 -1.11 -6.66 6.39
C CYS A 542 -1.81 -5.35 5.96
N SER A 543 -2.66 -4.77 6.81
CA SER A 543 -3.25 -3.43 6.59
C SER A 543 -2.16 -2.38 6.38
N MET A 544 -1.11 -2.37 7.21
CA MET A 544 -0.01 -1.40 7.15
C MET A 544 0.81 -1.54 5.87
N LEU A 545 1.19 -2.75 5.48
CA LEU A 545 1.95 -3.04 4.26
C LEU A 545 1.18 -2.62 3.01
N ARG A 546 -0.14 -2.87 2.96
CA ARG A 546 -0.99 -2.47 1.82
C ARG A 546 -1.27 -0.97 1.77
N LEU A 547 -1.35 -0.29 2.91
CA LEU A 547 -1.60 1.15 2.96
C LEU A 547 -0.35 2.02 2.80
N LYS A 548 0.87 1.50 3.03
CA LYS A 548 2.11 2.30 2.95
C LYS A 548 2.78 2.33 1.56
N GLN A 549 2.45 1.41 0.64
CA GLN A 549 3.17 1.25 -0.63
C GLN A 549 2.32 0.59 -1.74
N SER A 550 2.77 0.68 -3.00
CA SER A 550 2.12 0.08 -4.18
C SER A 550 2.99 -0.88 -5.02
N ALA A 551 4.26 -1.08 -4.64
CA ALA A 551 5.26 -1.82 -5.40
C ALA A 551 5.30 -3.33 -5.12
N PHE A 552 4.71 -3.79 -4.01
CA PHE A 552 4.75 -5.18 -3.57
C PHE A 552 3.35 -5.65 -3.11
N PRO A 553 2.81 -6.75 -3.67
CA PRO A 553 1.58 -7.36 -3.18
C PRO A 553 1.72 -7.89 -1.74
N VAL A 554 0.58 -8.10 -1.09
CA VAL A 554 0.50 -8.58 0.31
C VAL A 554 -0.40 -9.81 0.39
N LEU A 555 0.05 -10.88 1.04
CA LEU A 555 -0.75 -12.05 1.40
C LEU A 555 -1.05 -12.07 2.90
N PHE A 556 -2.26 -12.42 3.29
CA PHE A 556 -2.58 -12.74 4.67
C PHE A 556 -2.37 -14.23 4.93
N ILE A 557 -1.42 -14.59 5.80
CA ILE A 557 -1.21 -15.97 6.21
C ILE A 557 -2.16 -16.28 7.35
N SER A 558 -2.84 -17.43 7.31
CA SER A 558 -3.68 -17.87 8.41
C SER A 558 -3.65 -19.38 8.59
N ALA A 559 -3.63 -19.81 9.86
CA ALA A 559 -3.90 -21.19 10.24
C ALA A 559 -5.37 -21.57 10.01
N GLY A 560 -6.30 -20.61 10.10
CA GLY A 560 -7.73 -20.88 10.01
C GLY A 560 -8.23 -21.71 11.19
N ARG A 561 -8.99 -22.79 10.91
CA ARG A 561 -9.43 -23.75 11.93
C ARG A 561 -8.53 -24.99 11.90
N THR A 562 -7.67 -25.10 12.90
CA THR A 562 -6.76 -26.24 13.11
C THR A 562 -6.73 -26.60 14.58
N ASP A 563 -6.55 -27.89 14.88
CA ASP A 563 -6.36 -28.38 16.25
C ASP A 563 -4.87 -28.45 16.65
N ILE A 564 -3.94 -28.13 15.73
CA ILE A 564 -2.48 -28.12 15.98
C ILE A 564 -2.07 -27.00 16.94
N TRP A 565 -2.64 -25.80 16.76
CA TRP A 565 -2.21 -24.58 17.43
C TRP A 565 -3.38 -23.88 18.12
N GLN A 566 -3.07 -23.22 19.23
CA GLN A 566 -4.01 -22.35 19.91
C GLN A 566 -4.44 -21.20 18.98
N GLN A 567 -5.75 -21.05 18.79
CA GLN A 567 -6.32 -19.96 17.99
C GLN A 567 -5.94 -18.58 18.56
N TYR A 568 -5.71 -17.60 17.69
CA TYR A 568 -5.55 -16.20 18.09
C TYR A 568 -6.89 -15.58 18.53
N MET A 569 -6.82 -14.54 19.36
CA MET A 569 -7.98 -13.76 19.82
C MET A 569 -8.62 -12.94 18.68
N ASP A 570 -7.87 -12.66 17.61
CA ASP A 570 -8.36 -11.94 16.44
C ASP A 570 -9.20 -12.84 15.52
N LEU A 571 -10.52 -12.58 15.46
CA LEU A 571 -11.47 -13.32 14.65
C LEU A 571 -11.11 -13.34 13.15
N ARG A 572 -10.31 -12.39 12.65
CA ARG A 572 -9.83 -12.36 11.25
C ARG A 572 -8.97 -13.59 10.93
N THR A 573 -8.26 -14.14 11.91
CA THR A 573 -7.39 -15.32 11.72
C THR A 573 -8.13 -16.65 11.94
N GLN A 574 -9.18 -16.69 12.74
CA GLN A 574 -9.77 -17.94 13.28
C GLN A 574 -10.48 -18.85 12.26
N SER A 575 -10.60 -18.45 10.99
CA SER A 575 -11.21 -19.31 9.96
C SER A 575 -10.86 -18.88 8.55
N TYR A 576 -10.88 -19.86 7.65
CA TYR A 576 -10.87 -19.71 6.19
C TYR A 576 -11.66 -18.49 5.68
N LEU A 577 -12.97 -18.44 6.00
CA LEU A 577 -13.86 -17.41 5.47
C LEU A 577 -13.52 -16.01 6.00
N GLN A 578 -13.09 -15.88 7.26
CA GLN A 578 -12.70 -14.57 7.80
C GLN A 578 -11.35 -14.09 7.26
N ALA A 579 -10.44 -15.00 6.89
CA ALA A 579 -9.22 -14.66 6.18
C ALA A 579 -9.50 -14.12 4.77
N LEU A 580 -10.41 -14.76 4.00
CA LEU A 580 -10.86 -14.25 2.70
C LEU A 580 -11.58 -12.90 2.81
N ASN A 581 -12.47 -12.76 3.80
CA ASN A 581 -13.17 -11.49 4.08
C ASN A 581 -12.17 -10.38 4.45
N PHE A 582 -11.14 -10.69 5.25
CA PHE A 582 -10.09 -9.73 5.58
C PHE A 582 -9.28 -9.32 4.33
N ALA A 583 -8.83 -10.29 3.54
CA ALA A 583 -8.07 -10.02 2.32
C ALA A 583 -8.88 -9.18 1.31
N GLN A 584 -10.18 -9.45 1.15
CA GLN A 584 -11.09 -8.62 0.37
C GLN A 584 -11.24 -7.21 0.97
N SER A 585 -11.49 -7.12 2.28
CA SER A 585 -11.71 -5.85 2.98
C SER A 585 -10.49 -4.93 2.95
N ALA A 586 -9.29 -5.49 3.09
CA ALA A 586 -8.05 -4.74 3.12
C ALA A 586 -7.45 -4.52 1.72
N GLU A 587 -8.05 -5.07 0.66
CA GLU A 587 -7.57 -5.02 -0.73
C GLU A 587 -6.16 -5.61 -0.88
N LEU A 588 -5.94 -6.78 -0.27
CA LEU A 588 -4.71 -7.56 -0.38
C LEU A 588 -4.65 -8.33 -1.72
N LEU A 589 -3.53 -8.98 -2.01
CA LEU A 589 -3.43 -9.91 -3.13
C LEU A 589 -4.26 -11.17 -2.88
N GLY A 590 -4.33 -11.64 -1.63
CA GLY A 590 -5.06 -12.85 -1.28
C GLY A 590 -4.59 -13.46 0.05
N THR A 591 -4.66 -14.80 0.14
CA THR A 591 -4.41 -15.53 1.39
C THR A 591 -3.45 -16.70 1.24
N ALA A 592 -2.77 -17.07 2.32
CA ALA A 592 -2.00 -18.29 2.46
C ALA A 592 -2.55 -19.11 3.62
N LEU A 593 -3.17 -20.26 3.33
CA LEU A 593 -4.04 -20.97 4.28
C LEU A 593 -3.52 -22.37 4.63
N HIS A 594 -3.63 -22.76 5.89
CA HIS A 594 -3.11 -24.07 6.32
C HIS A 594 -3.89 -25.22 5.68
N VAL A 595 -3.16 -26.22 5.20
CA VAL A 595 -3.68 -27.34 4.40
C VAL A 595 -4.80 -28.12 5.10
N GLN A 596 -4.81 -28.17 6.43
CA GLN A 596 -5.86 -28.83 7.22
C GLN A 596 -7.27 -28.24 7.03
N ASN A 597 -7.40 -26.97 6.66
CA ASN A 597 -8.71 -26.38 6.35
C ASN A 597 -9.39 -27.07 5.14
N PHE A 598 -8.64 -27.84 4.35
CA PHE A 598 -9.08 -28.50 3.13
C PHE A 598 -9.17 -30.03 3.25
N MET A 599 -8.74 -30.63 4.37
CA MET A 599 -8.64 -32.10 4.50
C MET A 599 -10.00 -32.83 4.58
N GLN A 600 -11.07 -32.12 4.94
CA GLN A 600 -12.42 -32.69 4.92
C GLN A 600 -12.97 -32.69 3.48
N GLN A 601 -12.80 -33.81 2.75
CA GLN A 601 -13.14 -33.95 1.33
C GLN A 601 -14.54 -33.41 0.95
N ARG A 602 -15.56 -33.63 1.79
CA ARG A 602 -16.95 -33.13 1.57
C ARG A 602 -17.08 -31.60 1.60
N GLN A 603 -16.11 -30.89 2.15
CA GLN A 603 -16.07 -29.42 2.23
C GLN A 603 -14.96 -28.81 1.36
N GLN A 604 -13.92 -29.57 1.01
CA GLN A 604 -12.75 -29.10 0.27
C GLN A 604 -13.09 -28.31 -1.00
N ARG A 605 -13.87 -28.89 -1.92
CA ARG A 605 -14.28 -28.22 -3.17
C ARG A 605 -15.06 -26.94 -2.90
N ARG A 606 -16.11 -27.03 -2.07
CA ARG A 606 -16.95 -25.88 -1.69
C ARG A 606 -16.15 -24.75 -1.02
N LEU A 607 -15.16 -25.08 -0.21
CA LEU A 607 -14.28 -24.07 0.39
C LEU A 607 -13.42 -23.43 -0.70
N LEU A 608 -12.72 -24.21 -1.52
CA LEU A 608 -11.89 -23.69 -2.61
C LEU A 608 -12.67 -22.82 -3.61
N GLU A 609 -13.88 -23.24 -4.00
CA GLU A 609 -14.82 -22.47 -4.82
C GLU A 609 -15.02 -21.05 -4.25
N LEU A 610 -15.19 -20.89 -2.93
CA LEU A 610 -15.33 -19.58 -2.30
C LEU A 610 -14.07 -18.68 -2.39
N SER A 611 -12.87 -19.22 -2.61
CA SER A 611 -11.69 -18.39 -2.91
C SER A 611 -11.51 -18.17 -4.41
N LEU A 612 -11.83 -19.16 -5.25
CA LEU A 612 -11.64 -19.10 -6.70
C LEU A 612 -12.70 -18.19 -7.37
N ASP A 613 -13.89 -18.06 -6.77
CA ASP A 613 -14.92 -17.06 -7.10
C ASP A 613 -14.46 -15.61 -6.89
N LEU A 614 -13.42 -15.39 -6.08
CA LEU A 614 -12.90 -14.07 -5.74
C LEU A 614 -11.62 -13.79 -6.56
N PRO A 615 -11.37 -12.54 -7.00
CA PRO A 615 -10.14 -12.15 -7.66
C PRO A 615 -9.00 -12.01 -6.61
N GLN A 616 -8.59 -13.13 -6.03
CA GLN A 616 -7.56 -13.25 -4.99
C GLN A 616 -6.66 -14.45 -5.27
N ALA A 617 -5.35 -14.31 -4.99
CA ALA A 617 -4.45 -15.45 -5.01
C ALA A 617 -4.66 -16.35 -3.79
N LEU A 618 -4.66 -17.67 -4.00
CA LEU A 618 -4.75 -18.67 -2.94
C LEU A 618 -3.45 -19.46 -2.85
N PHE A 619 -2.73 -19.31 -1.75
CA PHE A 619 -1.60 -20.16 -1.40
C PHE A 619 -2.02 -21.18 -0.33
N VAL A 620 -1.46 -22.38 -0.38
CA VAL A 620 -1.68 -23.42 0.64
C VAL A 620 -0.34 -23.77 1.28
N TRP A 621 -0.30 -23.91 2.60
CA TRP A 621 0.90 -24.23 3.36
C TRP A 621 0.65 -25.34 4.39
N GLY A 622 1.67 -26.13 4.73
CA GLY A 622 1.57 -27.18 5.74
C GLY A 622 2.55 -28.33 5.50
N SER A 623 2.87 -29.09 6.55
CA SER A 623 3.83 -30.20 6.47
C SER A 623 3.26 -31.42 5.73
N GLU A 624 1.94 -31.55 5.66
CA GLU A 624 1.23 -32.58 4.90
C GLU A 624 1.48 -32.48 3.38
N LEU A 625 1.89 -31.30 2.88
CA LEU A 625 2.35 -31.10 1.49
C LEU A 625 3.68 -31.80 1.16
N SER A 626 4.27 -32.51 2.12
CA SER A 626 5.30 -33.53 1.87
C SER A 626 4.81 -34.72 1.04
N SER A 627 3.50 -34.86 0.79
CA SER A 627 2.95 -35.83 -0.17
C SER A 627 2.81 -35.24 -1.57
N ALA A 628 3.54 -35.78 -2.55
CA ALA A 628 3.43 -35.38 -3.96
C ALA A 628 1.99 -35.53 -4.50
N GLN A 629 1.27 -36.60 -4.12
CA GLN A 629 -0.12 -36.82 -4.50
C GLN A 629 -1.04 -35.68 -4.02
N LEU A 630 -0.80 -35.16 -2.81
CA LEU A 630 -1.57 -34.05 -2.27
C LEU A 630 -1.23 -32.73 -2.98
N GLN A 631 0.04 -32.50 -3.31
CA GLN A 631 0.43 -31.35 -4.13
C GLN A 631 -0.28 -31.38 -5.49
N ASP A 632 -0.30 -32.54 -6.17
CA ASP A 632 -0.94 -32.69 -7.48
C ASP A 632 -2.47 -32.49 -7.41
N GLN A 633 -3.11 -32.90 -6.31
CA GLN A 633 -4.52 -32.56 -6.06
C GLN A 633 -4.76 -31.04 -5.99
N PHE A 634 -3.90 -30.30 -5.28
CA PHE A 634 -4.04 -28.83 -5.22
C PHE A 634 -3.66 -28.14 -6.53
N ARG A 635 -2.65 -28.65 -7.27
CA ARG A 635 -2.33 -28.17 -8.62
C ARG A 635 -3.51 -28.34 -9.58
N ALA A 636 -4.22 -29.46 -9.50
CA ALA A 636 -5.45 -29.72 -10.28
C ALA A 636 -6.68 -28.91 -9.81
N LEU A 637 -6.54 -28.09 -8.76
CA LEU A 637 -7.55 -27.17 -8.23
C LEU A 637 -7.11 -25.70 -8.42
N ASP A 638 -6.14 -25.45 -9.31
CA ASP A 638 -5.63 -24.14 -9.72
C ASP A 638 -5.26 -23.20 -8.56
N VAL A 639 -4.75 -23.74 -7.44
CA VAL A 639 -4.20 -22.90 -6.36
C VAL A 639 -2.98 -22.14 -6.87
N SER A 640 -2.84 -20.88 -6.45
CA SER A 640 -1.79 -19.97 -6.93
C SER A 640 -0.38 -20.37 -6.48
N GLY A 641 -0.26 -21.09 -5.36
CA GLY A 641 1.03 -21.63 -4.91
C GLY A 641 0.94 -22.59 -3.73
N LEU A 642 1.96 -23.44 -3.62
CA LEU A 642 2.15 -24.40 -2.53
C LEU A 642 3.42 -24.03 -1.75
N ILE A 643 3.31 -23.91 -0.44
CA ILE A 643 4.40 -23.55 0.46
C ILE A 643 4.73 -24.75 1.36
N TYR A 644 5.89 -25.36 1.15
CA TYR A 644 6.24 -26.64 1.77
C TYR A 644 7.75 -26.82 2.00
N GLU A 645 8.09 -27.76 2.88
CA GLU A 645 9.46 -28.19 3.18
C GLU A 645 9.88 -29.40 2.32
N GLN A 646 11.16 -29.77 2.32
CA GLN A 646 11.71 -30.96 1.62
C GLN A 646 11.51 -30.95 0.10
N MET A 647 11.64 -29.76 -0.53
CA MET A 647 11.52 -29.58 -1.98
C MET A 647 12.57 -30.36 -2.79
N ASP A 648 13.68 -30.76 -2.18
CA ASP A 648 14.66 -31.67 -2.76
C ASP A 648 14.09 -33.08 -3.04
N ARG A 649 13.11 -33.53 -2.25
CA ARG A 649 12.50 -34.88 -2.34
C ARG A 649 11.23 -34.92 -3.16
N VAL A 650 10.33 -33.96 -2.93
CA VAL A 650 8.95 -33.96 -3.46
C VAL A 650 8.62 -32.69 -4.23
N GLY A 651 9.63 -31.86 -4.51
CA GLY A 651 9.46 -30.64 -5.29
C GLY A 651 9.63 -30.81 -6.79
N PRO A 652 9.76 -29.70 -7.53
CA PRO A 652 9.68 -29.70 -8.98
C PRO A 652 10.95 -30.16 -9.70
N SER A 653 11.97 -30.62 -8.97
CA SER A 653 13.29 -30.98 -9.51
C SER A 653 13.22 -32.04 -10.63
N SER A 654 12.28 -32.97 -10.54
CA SER A 654 12.08 -34.08 -11.48
C SER A 654 11.33 -33.70 -12.77
N TRP A 655 10.48 -32.66 -12.75
CA TRP A 655 9.57 -32.33 -13.86
C TRP A 655 9.69 -30.90 -14.42
N LYS A 656 10.07 -29.89 -13.62
CA LYS A 656 10.40 -28.56 -14.16
C LYS A 656 11.74 -28.60 -14.89
N ARG A 657 11.83 -27.91 -16.02
CA ARG A 657 13.12 -27.66 -16.71
C ARG A 657 13.88 -26.49 -16.06
N ALA A 658 13.14 -25.45 -15.66
CA ALA A 658 13.64 -24.27 -14.94
C ALA A 658 12.52 -23.69 -14.05
N SER A 659 12.88 -22.81 -13.13
CA SER A 659 11.94 -21.97 -12.35
C SER A 659 11.19 -21.00 -13.26
N LEU A 660 9.93 -20.70 -12.95
CA LEU A 660 9.06 -19.83 -13.75
C LEU A 660 9.71 -18.45 -14.01
N PHE A 661 10.26 -17.84 -12.96
CA PHE A 661 10.79 -16.47 -12.99
C PHE A 661 12.19 -16.35 -13.63
N ALA A 662 12.73 -17.45 -14.17
CA ALA A 662 13.86 -17.39 -15.09
C ALA A 662 13.50 -16.82 -16.47
N ALA A 663 12.20 -16.71 -16.80
CA ALA A 663 11.73 -16.12 -18.06
C ALA A 663 12.10 -14.62 -18.16
N PRO A 664 12.82 -14.17 -19.22
CA PRO A 664 13.25 -12.77 -19.36
C PRO A 664 12.10 -11.76 -19.32
N GLN A 665 10.92 -12.13 -19.84
CA GLN A 665 9.73 -11.28 -19.82
C GLN A 665 9.20 -11.04 -18.40
N LEU A 666 9.31 -12.04 -17.51
CA LEU A 666 8.92 -11.88 -16.10
C LEU A 666 9.94 -11.03 -15.34
N GLN A 667 11.23 -11.14 -15.67
CA GLN A 667 12.25 -10.20 -15.17
C GLN A 667 11.96 -8.76 -15.65
N GLU A 668 11.53 -8.58 -16.90
CA GLU A 668 11.13 -7.26 -17.42
C GLU A 668 9.90 -6.69 -16.70
N ILE A 669 8.94 -7.54 -16.32
CA ILE A 669 7.78 -7.13 -15.53
C ILE A 669 8.20 -6.76 -14.10
N PHE A 670 8.85 -7.67 -13.37
CA PHE A 670 9.19 -7.41 -11.96
C PHE A 670 10.26 -6.33 -11.76
N GLY A 671 11.13 -6.07 -12.75
CA GLY A 671 11.99 -4.88 -12.77
C GLY A 671 11.23 -3.56 -12.58
N GLN A 672 9.96 -3.49 -12.98
CA GLN A 672 9.13 -2.30 -12.83
C GLN A 672 8.72 -2.03 -11.37
N GLN A 673 8.89 -2.97 -10.44
CA GLN A 673 8.72 -2.70 -9.01
C GLN A 673 9.69 -1.61 -8.50
N CYS A 674 10.92 -1.55 -9.05
CA CYS A 674 11.86 -0.47 -8.74
C CYS A 674 11.37 0.89 -9.25
N VAL A 675 10.52 0.90 -10.28
CA VAL A 675 9.89 2.12 -10.81
C VAL A 675 8.64 2.48 -10.01
N ALA A 676 7.83 1.49 -9.63
CA ALA A 676 6.67 1.67 -8.75
C ALA A 676 7.05 2.37 -7.43
N ILE A 677 8.18 1.97 -6.82
CA ILE A 677 8.68 2.56 -5.57
C ILE A 677 9.47 3.87 -5.74
N GLY A 678 9.77 4.28 -6.97
CA GLY A 678 10.50 5.51 -7.27
C GLY A 678 12.03 5.42 -7.19
N ASN A 679 12.60 4.22 -7.01
CA ASN A 679 14.06 4.02 -7.01
C ASN A 679 14.70 4.20 -8.40
N SER A 680 13.90 4.16 -9.47
CA SER A 680 14.35 4.46 -10.82
C SER A 680 13.22 5.01 -11.68
N THR A 681 13.55 5.88 -12.65
CA THR A 681 12.61 6.33 -13.70
C THR A 681 12.51 5.32 -14.85
N THR A 682 13.50 4.45 -14.99
CA THR A 682 13.61 3.42 -16.03
C THR A 682 13.90 2.05 -15.44
N MET A 683 13.73 1.00 -16.24
CA MET A 683 14.07 -0.36 -15.87
C MET A 683 15.59 -0.52 -15.64
N PRO A 684 16.05 -0.93 -14.43
CA PRO A 684 17.47 -1.23 -14.21
C PRO A 684 17.94 -2.33 -15.18
N ASN A 685 19.09 -2.14 -15.81
CA ASN A 685 19.70 -3.05 -16.79
C ASN A 685 18.90 -3.35 -18.07
N ALA A 686 17.75 -2.71 -18.30
CA ALA A 686 17.09 -2.81 -19.60
C ALA A 686 17.92 -2.07 -20.65
N LYS A 687 18.45 -2.81 -21.63
CA LYS A 687 18.77 -2.19 -22.92
C LYS A 687 17.47 -1.57 -23.46
N PRO A 688 17.47 -0.32 -23.95
CA PRO A 688 16.28 0.25 -24.55
C PRO A 688 15.80 -0.71 -25.63
N THR A 689 14.56 -1.16 -25.52
CA THR A 689 14.02 -2.14 -26.45
C THR A 689 14.08 -1.55 -27.85
N LYS A 690 14.93 -2.15 -28.72
CA LYS A 690 14.75 -1.98 -30.17
C LYS A 690 13.27 -2.27 -30.40
N PRO A 691 12.52 -1.40 -31.10
CA PRO A 691 11.08 -1.50 -31.17
C PRO A 691 10.71 -2.92 -31.61
N THR A 692 10.06 -3.66 -30.71
CA THR A 692 9.62 -5.02 -30.97
C THR A 692 8.53 -4.96 -32.02
N VAL A 693 8.98 -5.01 -33.28
CA VAL A 693 8.17 -5.46 -34.40
C VAL A 693 7.81 -6.90 -34.06
N TRP A 694 6.69 -7.07 -33.39
CA TRP A 694 6.01 -8.36 -33.32
C TRP A 694 5.89 -8.88 -34.75
N PRO A 695 6.23 -10.15 -35.03
CA PRO A 695 6.01 -10.70 -36.35
C PRO A 695 4.52 -10.52 -36.66
N LYS A 696 4.21 -9.92 -37.83
CA LYS A 696 2.84 -9.89 -38.32
C LYS A 696 2.38 -11.36 -38.39
N MET A 697 1.42 -11.74 -37.54
CA MET A 697 0.64 -12.94 -37.85
C MET A 697 0.01 -12.70 -39.22
N ARG A 698 0.21 -13.67 -40.12
CA ARG A 698 -0.42 -13.69 -41.44
C ARG A 698 -1.86 -14.14 -41.32
#